data_AF-A0A9P8ZNT0-F1
#
_entry.id   AF-A0A9P8ZNT0-F1
#
_cell.length_a   1.000
_cell.length_b   1.000
_cell.length_c   1.000
_cell.angle_alpha   90.00
_cell.angle_beta   90.00
_cell.angle_gamma   90.00
#
_symmetry.space_group_name_H-M   'P 1'
#
loop_
_entity.id
_entity.type
_entity.pdbx_description
1 polymer ?
#
loop_
_entity_poly.entity_id
_entity_poly.type
_entity_poly.pdbx_seq_one_letter_code
_entity_poly.pdbx_strand_id
1 'polypeptide(L)'
;MKSDAAWAGVHERLRSYEPLIRQFLQDHIVHPEWILPQGHDGETIWPKPKDRARIDRLRMLKFGEQERPDMLLYGLGSLDQVDPNIAKRVDLFMTHDEHTVLLNASGTGKTRMVFEVLSRTWGLYFTCASDQQSPYGSSDLRYVLRHLRGTELSSHPTTWKQPLAENTRRAFQAFNCVIASRLLIFELFCDLVQALHVEEQVARQKWLLLQLRSDIIFNTPDDDLFTRLLRGVSLLDPTLVEKRLAKLTSCCKFPIAIVAVDEANVASGMHETSYAMSDGKTLAPVLREVVRHFSSSFPTQRLVVSGTRVDTTVVRDAIENGSSSQSRIRLVCSLGSFDTVERTRHYVQHFLGPVSKAQVARMHSWFQGRHRFLANCVEHMLMLGLGQLDTFIQMAVVSLTGEDYELSGSFAARHLREALFAYTLRNQQTSLWSDVEDHVSLGLALLDDDATHASIWEPLVFYRLYTWVINSPDCGIDTVLKQQLDKSLRISHSLRLVHGLASYLYRLHAPSTSDPIGLSDYLDFRGAIPGWADATAEIVLPPCTRTSRIRVRYPAAFSITAAKRPDDVLDWLNGGDHPFLIPDDGLGADLMFFLRLKHVNLGSTAVVLVTLQLARPSRSTRRDATIVPIQPAMFYPKANRHRSAVISAIRSLPRLPVDSNRAGPQSLGMLRVLCSADPFRPPTKRELPVACLQVEALMQRSHEPELDVSCLHRARRKQRHELEVVNVP
;
A
#
# COMPACT_ATOMS: atom_id res chain seq x y z
N MET A 1 -6.02 17.06 -54.77
CA MET A 1 -5.96 18.54 -54.85
C MET A 1 -6.49 19.25 -53.60
N LYS A 2 -7.79 19.22 -53.24
CA LYS A 2 -8.25 19.88 -51.98
C LYS A 2 -7.73 19.21 -50.70
N SER A 3 -7.53 17.89 -50.69
CA SER A 3 -6.95 17.16 -49.55
C SER A 3 -5.48 17.52 -49.30
N ASP A 4 -4.70 17.67 -50.37
CA ASP A 4 -3.25 17.85 -50.28
C ASP A 4 -2.89 19.26 -49.78
N ALA A 5 -3.72 20.26 -50.11
CA ALA A 5 -3.60 21.61 -49.57
C ALA A 5 -3.89 21.66 -48.06
N ALA A 6 -4.83 20.86 -47.55
CA ALA A 6 -5.14 20.81 -46.12
C ALA A 6 -3.98 20.24 -45.30
N TRP A 7 -3.27 19.25 -45.83
CA TRP A 7 -2.09 18.65 -45.16
C TRP A 7 -0.81 19.50 -45.28
N ALA A 8 -0.80 20.55 -46.11
CA ALA A 8 0.42 21.33 -46.37
C ALA A 8 1.07 21.88 -45.10
N GLY A 9 0.29 22.46 -44.19
CA GLY A 9 0.81 22.98 -42.90
C GLY A 9 1.31 21.89 -41.96
N VAL A 10 0.67 20.72 -41.95
CA VAL A 10 1.15 19.56 -41.17
C VAL A 10 2.44 19.00 -41.77
N HIS A 11 2.56 18.92 -43.10
CA HIS A 11 3.78 18.48 -43.78
C HIS A 11 4.92 19.47 -43.65
N GLU A 12 4.66 20.77 -43.67
CA GLU A 12 5.65 21.80 -43.39
C GLU A 12 6.20 21.65 -41.97
N ARG A 13 5.32 21.48 -40.98
CA ARG A 13 5.72 21.22 -39.59
C ARG A 13 6.48 19.90 -39.44
N LEU A 14 6.04 18.84 -40.10
CA LEU A 14 6.74 17.56 -40.10
C LEU A 14 8.15 17.70 -40.69
N ARG A 15 8.29 18.42 -41.81
CA ARG A 15 9.59 18.72 -42.42
C ARG A 15 10.49 19.56 -41.52
N SER A 16 9.94 20.47 -40.70
CA SER A 16 10.76 21.22 -39.74
C SER A 16 11.38 20.34 -38.66
N TYR A 17 10.85 19.14 -38.41
CA TYR A 17 11.43 18.19 -37.47
C TYR A 17 12.48 17.26 -38.08
N GLU A 18 12.56 17.17 -39.42
CA GLU A 18 13.51 16.28 -40.08
C GLU A 18 14.97 16.57 -39.67
N PRO A 19 15.46 17.83 -39.68
CA PRO A 19 16.85 18.11 -39.29
C PRO A 19 17.13 17.73 -37.83
N LEU A 20 16.16 17.95 -36.93
CA LEU A 20 16.28 17.65 -35.51
C LEU A 20 16.33 16.14 -35.25
N ILE A 21 15.43 15.36 -35.87
CA ILE A 21 15.43 13.90 -35.75
C ILE A 21 16.67 13.30 -36.41
N ARG A 22 17.08 13.83 -37.57
CA ARG A 22 18.31 13.40 -38.26
C ARG A 22 19.54 13.61 -37.38
N GLN A 23 19.68 14.80 -36.78
CA GLN A 23 20.75 15.08 -35.84
C GLN A 23 20.70 14.13 -34.64
N PHE A 24 19.53 13.98 -34.01
CA PHE A 24 19.36 13.06 -32.88
C PHE A 24 19.72 11.60 -33.22
N LEU A 25 19.46 11.15 -34.45
CA LEU A 25 19.84 9.82 -34.92
C LEU A 25 21.35 9.67 -35.15
N GLN A 26 22.04 10.72 -35.57
CA GLN A 26 23.49 10.71 -35.82
C GLN A 26 24.30 10.88 -34.52
N ASP A 27 23.83 11.70 -33.60
CA ASP A 27 24.55 12.02 -32.37
C ASP A 27 24.50 10.86 -31.36
N HIS A 28 25.53 10.73 -30.52
CA HIS A 28 25.39 9.97 -29.27
C HIS A 28 24.31 10.66 -28.41
N ILE A 29 23.45 9.88 -27.74
CA ILE A 29 22.22 10.34 -27.05
C ILE A 29 22.39 11.74 -26.46
N VAL A 30 21.72 12.74 -27.04
CA VAL A 30 21.81 14.17 -26.69
C VAL A 30 21.00 14.49 -25.43
N HIS A 31 20.89 13.54 -24.50
CA HIS A 31 20.21 13.77 -23.24
C HIS A 31 21.25 14.25 -22.23
N PRO A 32 21.01 15.38 -21.51
CA PRO A 32 21.92 15.85 -20.48
C PRO A 32 22.25 14.73 -19.49
N GLU A 33 23.54 14.44 -19.33
CA GLU A 33 24.02 13.56 -18.27
C GLU A 33 23.90 14.28 -16.93
N TRP A 34 23.48 13.56 -15.91
CA TRP A 34 23.51 14.04 -14.54
C TRP A 34 24.96 14.11 -14.08
N ILE A 35 25.35 15.29 -13.61
CA ILE A 35 26.67 15.54 -13.04
C ILE A 35 26.53 15.52 -11.52
N LEU A 36 27.45 14.82 -10.85
CA LEU A 36 27.47 14.76 -9.41
C LEU A 36 27.53 16.19 -8.81
N PRO A 37 26.59 16.57 -7.93
CA PRO A 37 26.58 17.88 -7.33
C PRO A 37 27.84 18.13 -6.48
N GLN A 38 28.30 19.38 -6.47
CA GLN A 38 29.31 19.84 -5.52
C GLN A 38 28.64 20.13 -4.17
N GLY A 39 29.33 19.85 -3.06
CA GLY A 39 28.86 20.18 -1.72
C GLY A 39 28.85 21.70 -1.48
N HIS A 40 28.23 22.12 -0.37
CA HIS A 40 28.02 23.54 -0.04
C HIS A 40 29.30 24.39 0.07
N ASP A 41 30.45 23.76 0.36
CA ASP A 41 31.75 24.43 0.48
C ASP A 41 32.72 24.10 -0.67
N GLY A 42 32.21 23.60 -1.80
CA GLY A 42 33.03 23.04 -2.87
C GLY A 42 33.65 21.67 -2.55
N GLU A 43 33.42 21.15 -1.33
CA GLU A 43 33.77 19.79 -0.96
C GLU A 43 32.97 18.78 -1.78
N THR A 44 33.66 17.73 -2.28
CA THR A 44 33.01 16.67 -3.04
C THR A 44 32.24 15.75 -2.11
N ILE A 45 30.94 15.56 -2.38
CA ILE A 45 30.04 14.65 -1.65
C ILE A 45 30.59 13.22 -1.58
N TRP A 46 31.30 12.82 -2.64
CA TRP A 46 32.04 11.58 -2.73
C TRP A 46 33.55 11.87 -2.75
N PRO A 47 34.22 11.95 -1.57
CA PRO A 47 35.59 12.45 -1.46
C PRO A 47 36.64 11.52 -2.07
N LYS A 48 36.32 10.23 -2.23
CA LYS A 48 37.25 9.26 -2.83
C LYS A 48 37.18 9.37 -4.36
N PRO A 49 38.31 9.65 -5.05
CA PRO A 49 38.34 9.75 -6.51
C PRO A 49 37.81 8.49 -7.22
N LYS A 50 38.01 7.32 -6.60
CA LYS A 50 37.50 6.03 -7.13
C LYS A 50 35.98 5.96 -7.15
N ASP A 51 35.30 6.53 -6.14
CA ASP A 51 33.84 6.54 -6.06
C ASP A 51 33.25 7.52 -7.07
N ARG A 52 33.85 8.71 -7.21
CA ARG A 52 33.47 9.69 -8.24
C ARG A 52 33.63 9.12 -9.64
N ALA A 53 34.80 8.58 -9.98
CA ALA A 53 35.03 7.96 -11.27
C ALA A 53 34.08 6.78 -11.55
N ARG A 54 33.62 6.07 -10.51
CA ARG A 54 32.61 5.02 -10.65
C ARG A 54 31.23 5.59 -10.94
N ILE A 55 30.81 6.63 -10.23
CA ILE A 55 29.53 7.31 -10.47
C ILE A 55 29.50 7.94 -11.87
N ASP A 56 30.59 8.62 -12.27
CA ASP A 56 30.71 9.20 -13.61
C ASP A 56 30.62 8.12 -14.71
N ARG A 57 31.13 6.90 -14.45
CA ARG A 57 30.98 5.75 -15.36
C ARG A 57 29.54 5.23 -15.49
N LEU A 58 28.65 5.55 -14.56
CA LEU A 58 27.24 5.18 -14.69
C LEU A 58 26.58 5.95 -15.83
N ARG A 59 27.07 7.15 -16.19
CA ARG A 59 26.50 8.02 -17.24
C ARG A 59 24.97 8.16 -17.12
N MET A 60 24.52 8.47 -15.91
CA MET A 60 23.10 8.60 -15.62
C MET A 60 22.55 9.83 -16.33
N LEU A 61 21.32 9.76 -16.83
CA LEU A 61 20.65 10.93 -17.39
C LEU A 61 20.16 11.85 -16.28
N LYS A 62 20.01 13.14 -16.56
CA LYS A 62 19.41 14.11 -15.66
C LYS A 62 17.88 13.98 -15.65
N PHE A 63 17.25 14.09 -14.49
CA PHE A 63 15.79 14.03 -14.34
C PHE A 63 15.16 15.42 -14.56
N GLY A 64 14.66 15.67 -15.77
CA GLY A 64 14.05 16.96 -16.12
C GLY A 64 14.98 18.14 -15.86
N GLU A 65 14.43 19.23 -15.34
CA GLU A 65 15.19 20.39 -14.86
C GLU A 65 15.83 20.16 -13.49
N GLN A 66 15.40 19.13 -12.76
CA GLN A 66 15.92 18.84 -11.43
C GLN A 66 17.37 18.32 -11.54
N GLU A 67 18.28 18.80 -10.69
CA GLU A 67 19.67 18.34 -10.63
C GLU A 67 19.80 16.95 -9.98
N ARG A 68 19.02 15.98 -10.48
CA ARG A 68 18.89 14.62 -9.94
C ARG A 68 19.16 13.57 -11.01
N PRO A 69 19.70 12.40 -10.64
CA PRO A 69 19.87 11.31 -11.59
C PRO A 69 18.53 10.65 -11.91
N ASP A 70 18.29 10.38 -13.19
CA ASP A 70 17.09 9.70 -13.69
C ASP A 70 17.22 8.18 -13.49
N MET A 71 16.76 7.71 -12.33
CA MET A 71 16.77 6.28 -11.98
C MET A 71 15.89 5.44 -12.91
N LEU A 72 14.86 6.03 -13.54
CA LEU A 72 13.89 5.30 -14.35
C LEU A 72 14.38 5.06 -15.77
N LEU A 73 15.27 5.89 -16.30
CA LEU A 73 15.90 5.70 -17.62
C LEU A 73 17.31 5.09 -17.54
N TYR A 74 17.88 4.97 -16.35
CA TYR A 74 19.19 4.35 -16.16
C TYR A 74 19.27 2.96 -16.77
N GLY A 75 20.28 2.69 -17.63
CA GLY A 75 20.51 1.39 -18.24
C GLY A 75 19.31 0.85 -19.04
N LEU A 76 18.53 1.73 -19.68
CA LEU A 76 17.35 1.36 -20.46
C LEU A 76 17.66 0.30 -21.53
N GLY A 77 17.01 -0.86 -21.45
CA GLY A 77 17.26 -2.01 -22.34
C GLY A 77 18.47 -2.86 -21.94
N SER A 78 19.16 -2.52 -20.85
CA SER A 78 20.31 -3.24 -20.31
C SER A 78 20.23 -3.34 -18.77
N LEU A 79 19.01 -3.44 -18.24
CA LEU A 79 18.77 -3.50 -16.79
C LEU A 79 19.25 -4.82 -16.17
N ASP A 80 19.61 -5.81 -16.98
CA ASP A 80 20.18 -7.09 -16.55
C ASP A 80 21.47 -6.92 -15.75
N GLN A 81 22.19 -5.81 -15.98
CA GLN A 81 23.36 -5.41 -15.20
C GLN A 81 23.02 -5.12 -13.72
N VAL A 82 21.78 -4.71 -13.44
CA VAL A 82 21.33 -4.31 -12.10
C VAL A 82 20.38 -5.34 -11.49
N ASP A 83 19.57 -5.97 -12.33
CA ASP A 83 18.58 -6.98 -11.96
C ASP A 83 18.75 -8.21 -12.85
N PRO A 84 19.46 -9.25 -12.39
CA PRO A 84 19.72 -10.46 -13.17
C PRO A 84 18.46 -11.19 -13.63
N ASN A 85 17.32 -10.93 -13.00
CA ASN A 85 16.04 -11.57 -13.32
C ASN A 85 15.18 -10.75 -14.29
N ILE A 86 15.58 -9.54 -14.68
CA ILE A 86 14.76 -8.69 -15.57
C ILE A 86 14.55 -9.34 -16.93
N ALA A 87 15.58 -9.97 -17.51
CA ALA A 87 15.48 -10.61 -18.82
C ALA A 87 14.35 -11.65 -18.83
N LYS A 88 14.31 -12.54 -17.83
CA LYS A 88 13.25 -13.52 -17.67
C LYS A 88 11.87 -12.89 -17.53
N ARG A 89 11.74 -11.78 -16.80
CA ARG A 89 10.45 -11.08 -16.63
C ARG A 89 10.00 -10.39 -17.90
N VAL A 90 10.92 -9.76 -18.63
CA VAL A 90 10.64 -9.17 -19.95
C VAL A 90 10.27 -10.27 -20.94
N ASP A 91 10.97 -11.39 -20.96
CA ASP A 91 10.68 -12.52 -21.85
C ASP A 91 9.30 -13.11 -21.56
N LEU A 92 8.95 -13.33 -20.28
CA LEU A 92 7.62 -13.77 -19.85
C LEU A 92 6.53 -12.76 -20.22
N PHE A 93 6.87 -11.46 -20.11
CA PHE A 93 6.00 -10.40 -20.56
C PHE A 93 5.78 -10.50 -22.06
N MET A 94 6.81 -10.75 -22.86
CA MET A 94 6.78 -10.77 -24.33
C MET A 94 6.26 -12.07 -24.96
N THR A 95 6.32 -13.21 -24.28
CA THR A 95 6.01 -14.53 -24.87
C THR A 95 4.55 -14.73 -25.29
N HIS A 96 3.66 -13.87 -24.82
CA HIS A 96 2.22 -14.01 -25.02
C HIS A 96 1.74 -12.90 -25.95
N ASP A 97 0.91 -13.26 -26.93
CA ASP A 97 0.38 -12.29 -27.88
C ASP A 97 -0.84 -11.53 -27.30
N GLU A 98 -1.39 -11.97 -26.16
CA GLU A 98 -2.60 -11.42 -25.54
C GLU A 98 -2.44 -9.96 -25.10
N HIS A 99 -3.53 -9.18 -25.20
CA HIS A 99 -3.59 -7.85 -24.59
C HIS A 99 -3.28 -7.95 -23.09
N THR A 100 -2.60 -6.96 -22.54
CA THR A 100 -2.09 -7.05 -21.17
C THR A 100 -2.52 -5.87 -20.33
N VAL A 101 -3.05 -6.17 -19.15
CA VAL A 101 -3.29 -5.18 -18.10
C VAL A 101 -2.19 -5.33 -17.06
N LEU A 102 -1.36 -4.30 -16.92
CA LEU A 102 -0.32 -4.19 -15.91
C LEU A 102 -0.86 -3.45 -14.69
N LEU A 103 -1.22 -4.19 -13.65
CA LEU A 103 -1.89 -3.67 -12.46
C LEU A 103 -1.10 -4.00 -11.21
N ASN A 104 -0.70 -2.99 -10.44
CA ASN A 104 -0.23 -3.12 -9.06
C ASN A 104 -0.06 -1.71 -8.46
N ALA A 105 0.33 -1.62 -7.20
CA ALA A 105 0.53 -0.35 -6.51
C ALA A 105 1.58 0.55 -7.19
N SER A 106 1.54 1.84 -6.85
CA SER A 106 2.52 2.79 -7.38
C SER A 106 3.93 2.44 -6.90
N GLY A 107 4.91 2.47 -7.81
CA GLY A 107 6.32 2.17 -7.51
C GLY A 107 6.77 0.72 -7.70
N THR A 108 5.89 -0.18 -8.15
CA THR A 108 6.22 -1.60 -8.46
C THR A 108 7.00 -1.82 -9.76
N GLY A 109 7.35 -0.76 -10.50
CA GLY A 109 8.12 -0.88 -11.73
C GLY A 109 7.31 -1.10 -13.02
N LYS A 110 5.99 -0.83 -13.00
CA LYS A 110 5.11 -0.93 -14.18
C LYS A 110 5.64 -0.17 -15.39
N THR A 111 5.82 1.14 -15.25
CA THR A 111 6.38 2.02 -16.29
C THR A 111 7.76 1.54 -16.75
N ARG A 112 8.63 1.13 -15.82
CA ARG A 112 9.96 0.60 -16.20
C ARG A 112 9.84 -0.67 -17.03
N MET A 113 8.92 -1.58 -16.71
CA MET A 113 8.69 -2.80 -17.50
C MET A 113 8.23 -2.44 -18.92
N VAL A 114 7.30 -1.48 -19.06
CA VAL A 114 6.87 -0.99 -20.37
C VAL A 114 8.05 -0.41 -21.16
N PHE A 115 8.93 0.36 -20.52
CA PHE A 115 10.11 0.92 -21.16
C PHE A 115 11.11 -0.16 -21.58
N GLU A 116 11.38 -1.16 -20.74
CA GLU A 116 12.25 -2.29 -21.08
C GLU A 116 11.75 -3.03 -22.32
N VAL A 117 10.45 -3.28 -22.37
CA VAL A 117 9.80 -3.94 -23.52
C VAL A 117 9.93 -3.10 -24.78
N LEU A 118 9.56 -1.81 -24.73
CA LEU A 118 9.62 -0.90 -25.87
C LEU A 118 11.06 -0.58 -26.32
N SER A 119 12.05 -0.78 -25.45
CA SER A 119 13.47 -0.67 -25.83
C SER A 119 13.94 -1.84 -26.70
N ARG A 120 13.21 -2.96 -26.68
CA ARG A 120 13.52 -4.20 -27.42
C ARG A 120 12.63 -4.41 -28.62
N THR A 121 11.51 -3.71 -28.72
CA THR A 121 10.56 -3.84 -29.84
C THR A 121 10.06 -2.50 -30.34
N TRP A 122 9.78 -2.41 -31.63
CA TRP A 122 9.06 -1.25 -32.19
C TRP A 122 7.67 -1.17 -31.58
N GLY A 123 7.35 -0.02 -30.98
CA GLY A 123 6.07 0.19 -30.34
C GLY A 123 5.76 1.66 -30.10
N LEU A 124 4.51 1.94 -29.76
CA LEU A 124 4.04 3.28 -29.44
C LEU A 124 3.78 3.38 -27.94
N TYR A 125 4.31 4.43 -27.31
CA TYR A 125 4.08 4.75 -25.91
C TYR A 125 3.15 5.96 -25.78
N PHE A 126 2.08 5.78 -25.03
CA PHE A 126 1.15 6.81 -24.64
C PHE A 126 1.02 6.80 -23.13
N THR A 127 0.83 7.98 -22.55
CA THR A 127 0.58 8.12 -21.13
C THR A 127 -0.65 8.99 -20.91
N CYS A 128 -1.49 8.60 -19.96
CA CYS A 128 -2.62 9.41 -19.51
C CYS A 128 -2.19 10.46 -18.47
N ALA A 129 -0.96 10.38 -17.94
CA ALA A 129 -0.38 11.29 -16.95
C ALA A 129 0.95 11.88 -17.45
N SER A 130 1.20 13.16 -17.18
CA SER A 130 2.49 13.82 -17.53
C SER A 130 2.63 15.06 -16.68
N ASP A 131 3.24 14.95 -15.50
CA ASP A 131 3.47 16.06 -14.58
C ASP A 131 4.96 16.18 -14.20
N GLN A 132 5.30 17.15 -13.36
CA GLN A 132 6.69 17.37 -12.95
C GLN A 132 7.29 16.20 -12.15
N GLN A 133 6.47 15.33 -11.56
CA GLN A 133 6.92 14.16 -10.81
C GLN A 133 7.03 12.90 -11.70
N SER A 134 6.31 12.87 -12.81
CA SER A 134 6.41 11.87 -13.87
C SER A 134 6.50 12.55 -15.24
N PRO A 135 7.68 13.12 -15.59
CA PRO A 135 7.87 13.90 -16.80
C PRO A 135 8.11 13.01 -18.04
N TYR A 136 7.57 11.80 -18.04
CA TYR A 136 7.83 10.81 -19.09
C TYR A 136 6.64 10.70 -20.02
N GLY A 137 6.93 10.76 -21.32
CA GLY A 137 5.93 10.68 -22.36
C GLY A 137 5.48 12.07 -22.81
N SER A 138 5.08 12.17 -24.07
CA SER A 138 4.44 13.40 -24.55
C SER A 138 3.05 13.60 -23.93
N SER A 139 2.66 14.86 -23.78
CA SER A 139 1.39 15.26 -23.18
C SER A 139 0.19 15.15 -24.12
N ASP A 140 0.34 14.61 -25.32
CA ASP A 140 -0.68 14.64 -26.38
C ASP A 140 -1.99 13.94 -25.99
N LEU A 141 -1.93 12.71 -25.48
CA LEU A 141 -3.11 11.97 -25.02
C LEU A 141 -3.73 12.64 -23.80
N ARG A 142 -2.92 13.03 -22.80
CA ARG A 142 -3.40 13.79 -21.62
C ARG A 142 -4.08 15.10 -22.01
N TYR A 143 -3.52 15.81 -22.99
CA TYR A 143 -4.08 17.04 -23.54
C TYR A 143 -5.46 16.76 -24.13
N VAL A 144 -5.60 15.72 -24.96
CA VAL A 144 -6.90 15.33 -25.51
C VAL A 144 -7.91 14.94 -24.42
N LEU A 145 -7.50 14.12 -23.44
CA LEU A 145 -8.38 13.70 -22.34
C LEU A 145 -8.95 14.89 -21.54
N ARG A 146 -8.13 15.91 -21.30
CA ARG A 146 -8.53 17.15 -20.61
C ARG A 146 -9.44 18.05 -21.44
N HIS A 147 -9.31 18.04 -22.77
CA HIS A 147 -10.07 18.90 -23.67
C HIS A 147 -11.27 18.20 -24.32
N LEU A 148 -11.42 16.90 -24.08
CA LEU A 148 -12.60 16.14 -24.45
C LEU A 148 -13.83 16.72 -23.73
N ARG A 149 -14.76 17.27 -24.51
CA ARG A 149 -16.04 17.75 -24.01
C ARG A 149 -17.04 16.60 -24.04
N GLY A 150 -17.15 15.87 -22.93
CA GLY A 150 -18.18 14.86 -22.71
C GLY A 150 -19.46 15.49 -22.16
N THR A 151 -20.62 15.07 -22.67
CA THR A 151 -21.90 15.30 -22.00
C THR A 151 -22.14 14.16 -21.03
N GLU A 152 -22.33 14.45 -19.74
CA GLU A 152 -22.67 13.42 -18.76
C GLU A 152 -23.97 12.69 -19.17
N LEU A 153 -23.95 11.37 -19.08
CA LEU A 153 -25.13 10.55 -19.29
C LEU A 153 -26.02 10.62 -18.04
N SER A 154 -27.34 10.71 -18.26
CA SER A 154 -28.29 10.76 -17.14
C SER A 154 -28.33 9.44 -16.37
N SER A 155 -29.05 9.39 -15.25
CA SER A 155 -29.28 8.13 -14.53
C SER A 155 -30.15 7.12 -15.29
N HIS A 156 -30.79 7.51 -16.40
CA HIS A 156 -31.73 6.68 -17.14
C HIS A 156 -31.16 6.25 -18.51
N PRO A 157 -30.82 4.96 -18.69
CA PRO A 157 -30.21 4.42 -19.91
C PRO A 157 -30.94 4.73 -21.22
N THR A 158 -32.27 4.84 -21.17
CA THR A 158 -33.11 5.12 -22.35
C THR A 158 -32.84 6.48 -23.00
N THR A 159 -32.22 7.41 -22.26
CA THR A 159 -31.89 8.76 -22.75
C THR A 159 -30.47 8.86 -23.33
N TRP A 160 -29.65 7.83 -23.22
CA TRP A 160 -28.21 7.90 -23.52
C TRP A 160 -27.89 7.94 -25.00
N LYS A 161 -28.79 7.49 -25.88
CA LYS A 161 -28.49 7.20 -27.29
C LYS A 161 -27.81 8.36 -28.03
N GLN A 162 -28.34 9.57 -27.92
CA GLN A 162 -27.77 10.75 -28.56
C GLN A 162 -26.47 11.24 -27.89
N PRO A 163 -26.43 11.52 -26.57
CA PRO A 163 -25.21 12.00 -25.92
C PRO A 163 -24.07 10.99 -26.01
N LEU A 164 -24.34 9.68 -25.86
CA LEU A 164 -23.34 8.63 -26.01
C LEU A 164 -22.74 8.60 -27.42
N ALA A 165 -23.59 8.63 -28.46
CA ALA A 165 -23.12 8.64 -29.83
C ALA A 165 -22.23 9.87 -30.14
N GLU A 166 -22.62 11.04 -29.62
CA GLU A 166 -21.84 12.27 -29.78
C GLU A 166 -20.52 12.22 -29.00
N ASN A 167 -20.52 11.72 -27.76
CA ASN A 167 -19.32 11.56 -26.94
C ASN A 167 -18.34 10.58 -27.58
N THR A 168 -18.81 9.41 -28.02
CA THR A 168 -17.99 8.42 -28.74
C THR A 168 -17.44 9.00 -30.04
N ARG A 169 -18.25 9.75 -30.80
CA ARG A 169 -17.77 10.42 -32.03
C ARG A 169 -16.64 11.41 -31.73
N ARG A 170 -16.77 12.23 -30.68
CA ARG A 170 -15.72 13.19 -30.27
C ARG A 170 -14.46 12.47 -29.81
N ALA A 171 -14.60 11.42 -29.01
CA ALA A 171 -13.49 10.59 -28.54
C ALA A 171 -12.73 9.98 -29.73
N PHE A 172 -13.45 9.34 -30.65
CA PHE A 172 -12.90 8.77 -31.88
C PHE A 172 -12.09 9.79 -32.68
N GLN A 173 -12.66 10.96 -32.95
CA GLN A 173 -11.99 12.01 -33.71
C GLN A 173 -10.70 12.48 -33.02
N ALA A 174 -10.76 12.69 -31.71
CA ALA A 174 -9.62 13.19 -30.96
C ALA A 174 -8.48 12.15 -30.86
N PHE A 175 -8.81 10.89 -30.60
CA PHE A 175 -7.81 9.82 -30.53
C PHE A 175 -7.21 9.48 -31.90
N ASN A 176 -7.98 9.56 -32.99
CA ASN A 176 -7.42 9.44 -34.34
C ASN A 176 -6.36 10.51 -34.61
N CYS A 177 -6.57 11.74 -34.13
CA CYS A 177 -5.56 12.80 -34.27
C CYS A 177 -4.28 12.49 -33.48
N VAL A 178 -4.41 11.95 -32.26
CA VAL A 178 -3.28 11.51 -31.42
C VAL A 178 -2.48 10.42 -32.12
N ILE A 179 -3.16 9.36 -32.57
CA ILE A 179 -2.51 8.23 -33.24
C ILE A 179 -1.87 8.67 -34.57
N ALA A 180 -2.59 9.44 -35.39
CA ALA A 180 -2.05 9.94 -36.66
C ALA A 180 -0.80 10.80 -36.45
N SER A 181 -0.79 11.66 -35.43
CA SER A 181 0.38 12.49 -35.11
C SER A 181 1.60 11.64 -34.75
N ARG A 182 1.42 10.60 -33.92
CA ARG A 182 2.50 9.66 -33.58
C ARG A 182 3.02 8.90 -34.79
N LEU A 183 2.12 8.40 -35.64
CA LEU A 183 2.50 7.64 -36.82
C LEU A 183 3.18 8.48 -37.91
N LEU A 184 2.83 9.76 -38.05
CA LEU A 184 3.53 10.67 -38.98
C LEU A 184 4.98 10.92 -38.55
N ILE A 185 5.20 11.13 -37.25
CA ILE A 185 6.56 11.26 -36.72
C ILE A 185 7.31 9.93 -36.84
N PHE A 186 6.63 8.82 -36.56
CA PHE A 186 7.21 7.49 -36.70
C PHE A 186 7.63 7.21 -38.15
N GLU A 187 6.79 7.50 -39.14
CA GLU A 187 7.11 7.37 -40.57
C GLU A 187 8.39 8.15 -40.92
N LEU A 188 8.46 9.43 -40.54
CA LEU A 188 9.65 10.27 -40.73
C LEU A 188 10.89 9.68 -40.02
N PHE A 189 10.75 9.22 -38.78
CA PHE A 189 11.82 8.59 -38.03
C PHE A 189 12.35 7.33 -38.73
N CYS A 190 11.44 6.48 -39.22
CA CYS A 190 11.77 5.25 -39.93
C CYS A 190 12.51 5.54 -41.25
N ASP A 191 12.09 6.56 -42.00
CA ASP A 191 12.76 7.01 -43.22
C ASP A 191 14.20 7.42 -42.95
N LEU A 192 14.42 8.19 -41.87
CA LEU A 192 15.75 8.64 -41.49
C LEU A 192 16.64 7.51 -40.95
N VAL A 193 16.09 6.57 -40.17
CA VAL A 193 16.82 5.37 -39.71
C VAL A 193 17.35 4.57 -40.90
N GLN A 194 16.51 4.35 -41.92
CA GLN A 194 16.92 3.65 -43.14
C GLN A 194 17.97 4.44 -43.93
N ALA A 195 17.76 5.76 -44.11
CA ALA A 195 18.66 6.62 -44.86
C ALA A 195 20.04 6.79 -44.20
N LEU A 196 20.10 6.73 -42.87
CA LEU A 196 21.33 6.86 -42.08
C LEU A 196 21.95 5.52 -41.70
N HIS A 197 21.32 4.39 -42.05
CA HIS A 197 21.76 3.04 -41.68
C HIS A 197 21.99 2.87 -40.16
N VAL A 198 21.09 3.42 -39.35
CA VAL A 198 21.16 3.27 -37.89
C VAL A 198 20.85 1.84 -37.50
N GLU A 199 21.68 1.23 -36.64
CA GLU A 199 21.45 -0.11 -36.11
C GLU A 199 20.06 -0.20 -35.46
N GLU A 200 19.31 -1.28 -35.74
CA GLU A 200 17.92 -1.40 -35.34
C GLU A 200 17.71 -1.31 -33.81
N GLN A 201 18.58 -1.94 -33.02
CA GLN A 201 18.50 -1.87 -31.56
C GLN A 201 18.68 -0.45 -31.04
N VAL A 202 19.67 0.28 -31.58
CA VAL A 202 19.90 1.70 -31.27
C VAL A 202 18.71 2.54 -31.72
N ALA A 203 18.15 2.25 -32.90
CA ALA A 203 16.99 2.97 -33.43
C ALA A 203 15.74 2.79 -32.56
N ARG A 204 15.47 1.58 -32.05
CA ARG A 204 14.36 1.31 -31.11
C ARG A 204 14.52 2.06 -29.80
N GLN A 205 15.73 2.07 -29.22
CA GLN A 205 16.02 2.84 -28.01
C GLN A 205 15.85 4.35 -28.24
N LYS A 206 16.37 4.88 -29.35
CA LYS A 206 16.20 6.28 -29.74
C LYS A 206 14.74 6.64 -29.98
N TRP A 207 13.97 5.76 -30.60
CA TRP A 207 12.53 5.94 -30.80
C TRP A 207 11.77 6.02 -29.46
N LEU A 208 12.09 5.12 -28.53
CA LEU A 208 11.52 5.18 -27.19
C LEU A 208 11.89 6.50 -26.49
N LEU A 209 13.16 6.88 -26.46
CA LEU A 209 13.60 8.14 -25.84
C LEU A 209 12.91 9.36 -26.46
N LEU A 210 12.72 9.39 -27.78
CA LEU A 210 11.99 10.45 -28.46
C LEU A 210 10.54 10.55 -27.97
N GLN A 211 9.87 9.41 -27.74
CA GLN A 211 8.51 9.40 -27.20
C GLN A 211 8.44 9.84 -25.74
N LEU A 212 9.50 9.58 -24.95
CA LEU A 212 9.54 9.86 -23.52
C LEU A 212 9.96 11.29 -23.18
N ARG A 213 10.91 11.88 -23.92
CA ARG A 213 11.58 13.14 -23.56
C ARG A 213 11.87 14.04 -24.77
N SER A 214 10.92 14.14 -25.69
CA SER A 214 11.09 14.98 -26.89
C SER A 214 11.37 16.46 -26.58
N ASP A 215 10.81 16.96 -25.49
CA ASP A 215 11.02 18.31 -24.95
C ASP A 215 12.50 18.55 -24.61
N ILE A 216 13.15 17.57 -23.97
CA ILE A 216 14.57 17.69 -23.61
C ILE A 216 15.46 17.49 -24.83
N ILE A 217 15.17 16.49 -25.66
CA ILE A 217 15.99 16.17 -26.84
C ILE A 217 16.06 17.37 -27.80
N PHE A 218 14.97 18.14 -27.91
CA PHE A 218 14.91 19.30 -28.79
C PHE A 218 15.01 20.65 -28.07
N ASN A 219 15.25 20.64 -26.76
CA ASN A 219 15.34 21.85 -25.93
C ASN A 219 14.10 22.77 -26.09
N THR A 220 12.92 22.16 -26.05
CA THR A 220 11.62 22.84 -26.16
C THR A 220 10.74 22.48 -24.94
N PRO A 221 11.05 23.02 -23.75
CA PRO A 221 10.48 22.57 -22.47
C PRO A 221 8.94 22.65 -22.38
N ASP A 222 8.29 23.54 -23.11
CA ASP A 222 6.84 23.72 -23.07
C ASP A 222 6.07 23.07 -24.23
N ASP A 223 6.77 22.35 -25.12
CA ASP A 223 6.24 22.18 -26.46
C ASP A 223 6.77 20.89 -27.12
N ASP A 224 6.32 19.77 -26.56
CA ASP A 224 6.63 18.43 -27.06
C ASP A 224 6.17 18.27 -28.52
N LEU A 225 6.99 17.58 -29.32
CA LEU A 225 6.83 17.53 -30.78
C LEU A 225 5.48 16.93 -31.20
N PHE A 226 4.96 15.98 -30.42
CA PHE A 226 3.76 15.21 -30.77
C PHE A 226 2.51 16.03 -30.47
N THR A 227 2.46 16.74 -29.33
CA THR A 227 1.38 17.67 -29.00
C THR A 227 1.32 18.82 -30.00
N ARG A 228 2.47 19.35 -30.44
CA ARG A 228 2.52 20.36 -31.51
C ARG A 228 1.93 19.87 -32.82
N LEU A 229 2.27 18.64 -33.22
CA LEU A 229 1.77 18.07 -34.46
C LEU A 229 0.27 17.77 -34.34
N LEU A 230 -0.16 17.23 -33.20
CA LEU A 230 -1.56 17.01 -32.84
C LEU A 230 -2.39 18.27 -33.04
N ARG A 231 -1.95 19.42 -32.52
CA ARG A 231 -2.67 20.70 -32.70
C ARG A 231 -2.91 21.03 -34.17
N GLY A 232 -1.97 20.71 -35.05
CA GLY A 232 -2.13 20.88 -36.50
C GLY A 232 -3.10 19.85 -37.10
N VAL A 233 -2.94 18.57 -36.74
CA VAL A 233 -3.79 17.47 -37.22
C VAL A 233 -5.26 17.66 -36.79
N SER A 234 -5.50 18.18 -35.58
CA SER A 234 -6.84 18.44 -35.04
C SER A 234 -7.60 19.56 -35.77
N LEU A 235 -6.93 20.36 -36.60
CA LEU A 235 -7.58 21.37 -37.45
C LEU A 235 -8.04 20.79 -38.79
N LEU A 236 -7.66 19.55 -39.12
CA LEU A 236 -8.03 18.89 -40.36
C LEU A 236 -9.44 18.30 -40.28
N ASP A 237 -10.03 18.09 -41.46
CA ASP A 237 -11.29 17.34 -41.57
C ASP A 237 -11.10 15.90 -41.02
N PRO A 238 -11.96 15.43 -40.10
CA PRO A 238 -11.81 14.13 -39.48
C PRO A 238 -11.76 12.96 -40.46
N THR A 239 -12.48 13.03 -41.59
CA THR A 239 -12.49 11.96 -42.60
C THR A 239 -11.16 11.89 -43.35
N LEU A 240 -10.45 13.02 -43.50
CA LEU A 240 -9.10 13.05 -44.05
C LEU A 240 -8.09 12.43 -43.08
N VAL A 241 -8.23 12.71 -41.78
CA VAL A 241 -7.38 12.10 -40.75
C VAL A 241 -7.57 10.59 -40.72
N GLU A 242 -8.81 10.11 -40.74
CA GLU A 242 -9.13 8.68 -40.76
C GLU A 242 -8.54 7.97 -41.99
N LYS A 243 -8.72 8.54 -43.18
CA LYS A 243 -8.12 7.99 -44.42
C LYS A 243 -6.60 7.94 -44.35
N ARG A 244 -5.96 9.00 -43.81
CA ARG A 244 -4.50 9.01 -43.65
C ARG A 244 -4.05 7.99 -42.62
N LEU A 245 -4.77 7.87 -41.51
CA LEU A 245 -4.48 6.90 -40.45
C LEU A 245 -4.53 5.47 -40.97
N ALA A 246 -5.58 5.10 -41.71
CA ALA A 246 -5.69 3.76 -42.33
C ALA A 246 -4.51 3.44 -43.27
N LYS A 247 -3.99 4.44 -43.98
CA LYS A 247 -2.78 4.30 -44.81
C LYS A 247 -1.53 4.14 -43.94
N LEU A 248 -1.38 4.94 -42.89
CA LEU A 248 -0.23 4.89 -41.99
C LEU A 248 -0.14 3.54 -41.27
N THR A 249 -1.26 3.03 -40.75
CA THR A 249 -1.28 1.74 -40.04
C THR A 249 -1.00 0.54 -40.94
N SER A 250 -1.39 0.60 -42.22
CA SER A 250 -1.17 -0.48 -43.19
C SER A 250 0.21 -0.45 -43.88
N CYS A 251 0.90 0.69 -43.89
CA CYS A 251 2.17 0.88 -44.60
C CYS A 251 3.36 1.18 -43.68
N CYS A 252 3.29 0.84 -42.39
CA CYS A 252 4.41 1.03 -41.47
C CYS A 252 5.65 0.22 -41.92
N LYS A 253 6.78 0.93 -42.12
CA LYS A 253 8.05 0.33 -42.56
C LYS A 253 8.64 -0.66 -41.57
N PHE A 254 8.54 -0.34 -40.27
CA PHE A 254 8.89 -1.24 -39.19
C PHE A 254 7.61 -1.71 -38.49
N PRO A 255 7.51 -3.00 -38.16
CA PRO A 255 6.30 -3.56 -37.58
C PRO A 255 6.14 -3.08 -36.14
N ILE A 256 5.13 -2.25 -35.88
CA ILE A 256 4.70 -1.93 -34.52
C ILE A 256 4.19 -3.22 -33.90
N ALA A 257 4.81 -3.67 -32.82
CA ALA A 257 4.42 -4.88 -32.09
C ALA A 257 3.50 -4.54 -30.91
N ILE A 258 3.78 -3.43 -30.23
CA ILE A 258 3.12 -3.05 -28.98
C ILE A 258 2.62 -1.62 -29.04
N VAL A 259 1.42 -1.42 -28.50
CA VAL A 259 0.87 -0.10 -28.17
C VAL A 259 0.66 -0.06 -26.67
N ALA A 260 1.37 0.81 -25.96
CA ALA A 260 1.30 0.94 -24.52
C ALA A 260 0.53 2.20 -24.12
N VAL A 261 -0.43 2.06 -23.21
CA VAL A 261 -1.19 3.13 -22.55
C VAL A 261 -0.89 3.05 -21.07
N ASP A 262 0.01 3.92 -20.61
CA ASP A 262 0.46 3.97 -19.22
C ASP A 262 -0.34 4.97 -18.37
N GLU A 263 -0.29 4.81 -17.05
CA GLU A 263 -1.03 5.61 -16.07
C GLU A 263 -2.55 5.72 -16.37
N ALA A 264 -3.12 4.63 -16.89
CA ALA A 264 -4.50 4.51 -17.33
C ALA A 264 -5.52 4.78 -16.21
N ASN A 265 -5.12 4.70 -14.93
CA ASN A 265 -5.93 5.15 -13.79
C ASN A 265 -6.36 6.61 -13.90
N VAL A 266 -5.61 7.48 -14.59
CA VAL A 266 -6.05 8.85 -14.86
C VAL A 266 -7.26 8.86 -15.79
N ALA A 267 -7.25 8.04 -16.85
CA ALA A 267 -8.40 7.89 -17.74
C ALA A 267 -9.58 7.16 -17.06
N SER A 268 -9.32 6.27 -16.09
CA SER A 268 -10.38 5.65 -15.28
C SER A 268 -11.16 6.66 -14.45
N GLY A 269 -10.51 7.73 -13.96
CA GLY A 269 -11.15 8.78 -13.16
C GLY A 269 -11.63 9.99 -13.96
N MET A 270 -11.60 9.92 -15.30
CA MET A 270 -12.04 11.01 -16.18
C MET A 270 -13.33 10.64 -16.91
N HIS A 271 -14.25 11.59 -16.96
CA HIS A 271 -15.53 11.45 -17.66
C HIS A 271 -16.28 10.16 -17.29
N GLU A 272 -16.27 9.82 -15.99
CA GLU A 272 -16.76 8.54 -15.42
C GLU A 272 -18.20 8.18 -15.84
N THR A 273 -19.01 9.20 -16.13
CA THR A 273 -20.42 9.07 -16.48
C THR A 273 -20.73 9.47 -17.92
N SER A 274 -19.72 9.74 -18.76
CA SER A 274 -19.95 10.21 -20.14
C SER A 274 -20.06 9.09 -21.17
N TYR A 275 -19.63 7.87 -20.83
CA TYR A 275 -19.68 6.72 -21.73
C TYR A 275 -20.46 5.58 -21.09
N ALA A 276 -20.71 4.53 -21.87
CA ALA A 276 -21.42 3.35 -21.41
C ALA A 276 -20.72 2.07 -21.91
N MET A 277 -20.82 1.03 -21.10
CA MET A 277 -20.45 -0.35 -21.46
C MET A 277 -21.36 -0.85 -22.58
N SER A 278 -20.98 -1.98 -23.20
CA SER A 278 -21.71 -2.52 -24.36
C SER A 278 -23.10 -3.09 -24.01
N ASP A 279 -23.39 -3.28 -22.72
CA ASP A 279 -24.73 -3.60 -22.23
C ASP A 279 -25.74 -2.45 -22.39
N GLY A 280 -25.26 -1.24 -22.69
CA GLY A 280 -26.05 -0.02 -22.82
C GLY A 280 -26.74 0.43 -21.54
N LYS A 281 -26.30 -0.07 -20.38
CA LYS A 281 -26.92 0.15 -19.06
C LYS A 281 -25.93 0.53 -17.97
N THR A 282 -24.66 0.17 -18.13
CA THR A 282 -23.61 0.46 -17.17
C THR A 282 -22.78 1.63 -17.67
N LEU A 283 -22.58 2.64 -16.83
CA LEU A 283 -21.72 3.78 -17.14
C LEU A 283 -20.26 3.34 -17.23
N ALA A 284 -19.48 4.04 -18.05
CA ALA A 284 -18.06 3.76 -18.24
C ALA A 284 -17.26 5.07 -18.31
N PRO A 285 -16.01 5.07 -17.82
CA PRO A 285 -15.11 6.21 -17.97
C PRO A 285 -14.52 6.30 -19.38
N VAL A 286 -13.85 7.41 -19.69
CA VAL A 286 -13.19 7.62 -21.00
C VAL A 286 -12.14 6.56 -21.30
N LEU A 287 -11.59 5.88 -20.29
CA LEU A 287 -10.67 4.75 -20.47
C LEU A 287 -11.25 3.70 -21.44
N ARG A 288 -12.56 3.44 -21.38
CA ARG A 288 -13.22 2.50 -22.30
C ARG A 288 -12.96 2.87 -23.76
N GLU A 289 -13.17 4.14 -24.11
CA GLU A 289 -12.99 4.61 -25.48
C GLU A 289 -11.51 4.65 -25.87
N VAL A 290 -10.61 4.98 -24.94
CA VAL A 290 -9.15 4.90 -25.19
C VAL A 290 -8.77 3.48 -25.61
N VAL A 291 -9.12 2.48 -24.79
CA VAL A 291 -8.81 1.07 -25.07
C VAL A 291 -9.46 0.60 -26.36
N ARG A 292 -10.75 0.88 -26.53
CA ARG A 292 -11.52 0.47 -27.70
C ARG A 292 -10.92 1.03 -28.99
N HIS A 293 -10.64 2.33 -29.02
CA HIS A 293 -10.10 2.97 -30.21
C HIS A 293 -8.69 2.53 -30.53
N PHE A 294 -7.82 2.40 -29.54
CA PHE A 294 -6.44 1.97 -29.77
C PHE A 294 -6.42 0.51 -30.27
N SER A 295 -7.23 -0.37 -29.68
CA SER A 295 -7.34 -1.76 -30.15
C SER A 295 -7.94 -1.86 -31.57
N SER A 296 -8.88 -0.98 -31.95
CA SER A 296 -9.44 -0.93 -33.30
C SER A 296 -8.48 -0.33 -34.34
N SER A 297 -7.68 0.68 -33.98
CA SER A 297 -6.67 1.26 -34.88
C SER A 297 -5.47 0.34 -35.10
N PHE A 298 -5.23 -0.57 -34.16
CA PHE A 298 -4.10 -1.50 -34.15
C PHE A 298 -4.57 -2.94 -33.92
N PRO A 299 -5.36 -3.52 -34.85
CA PRO A 299 -6.10 -4.75 -34.60
C PRO A 299 -5.22 -5.99 -34.43
N THR A 300 -3.99 -5.97 -34.94
CA THR A 300 -3.04 -7.10 -34.83
C THR A 300 -1.97 -6.88 -33.78
N GLN A 301 -1.87 -5.67 -33.22
CA GLN A 301 -0.86 -5.34 -32.23
C GLN A 301 -1.36 -5.62 -30.82
N ARG A 302 -0.40 -5.93 -29.94
CA ARG A 302 -0.69 -6.12 -28.54
C ARG A 302 -0.85 -4.78 -27.83
N LEU A 303 -2.03 -4.54 -27.28
CA LEU A 303 -2.29 -3.43 -26.37
C LEU A 303 -1.79 -3.77 -24.96
N VAL A 304 -1.05 -2.84 -24.35
CA VAL A 304 -0.62 -2.90 -22.95
C VAL A 304 -1.23 -1.72 -22.21
N VAL A 305 -2.11 -1.97 -21.24
CA VAL A 305 -2.74 -0.94 -20.41
C VAL A 305 -2.14 -1.03 -19.01
N SER A 306 -1.55 0.04 -18.50
CA SER A 306 -0.94 0.03 -17.17
C SER A 306 -1.52 1.10 -16.25
N GLY A 307 -1.66 0.79 -14.96
CA GLY A 307 -2.08 1.76 -13.96
C GLY A 307 -2.16 1.15 -12.56
N THR A 308 -2.48 1.97 -11.57
CA THR A 308 -2.69 1.52 -10.17
C THR A 308 -4.13 1.08 -9.91
N ARG A 309 -5.09 1.74 -10.57
CA ARG A 309 -6.54 1.49 -10.48
C ARG A 309 -7.16 1.46 -11.87
N VAL A 310 -7.14 0.28 -12.48
CA VAL A 310 -7.68 0.04 -13.82
C VAL A 310 -8.76 -1.01 -13.71
N ASP A 311 -10.00 -0.63 -14.02
CA ASP A 311 -11.12 -1.56 -14.04
C ASP A 311 -10.96 -2.54 -15.21
N THR A 312 -10.60 -3.78 -14.89
CA THR A 312 -10.37 -4.83 -15.89
C THR A 312 -11.65 -5.19 -16.66
N THR A 313 -12.83 -4.95 -16.09
CA THR A 313 -14.12 -5.18 -16.77
C THR A 313 -14.34 -4.16 -17.88
N VAL A 314 -13.99 -2.88 -17.64
CA VAL A 314 -14.03 -1.82 -18.65
C VAL A 314 -13.07 -2.11 -19.79
N VAL A 315 -11.84 -2.53 -19.48
CA VAL A 315 -10.84 -2.90 -20.49
C VAL A 315 -11.33 -4.11 -21.32
N ARG A 316 -11.92 -5.11 -20.66
CA ARG A 316 -12.49 -6.29 -21.32
C ARG A 316 -13.64 -5.94 -22.26
N ASP A 317 -14.61 -5.18 -21.79
CA ASP A 317 -15.73 -4.72 -22.62
C ASP A 317 -15.24 -3.94 -23.85
N ALA A 318 -14.25 -3.07 -23.68
CA ALA A 318 -13.69 -2.28 -24.77
C ALA A 318 -12.99 -3.14 -25.85
N ILE A 319 -12.27 -4.18 -25.44
CA ILE A 319 -11.57 -5.11 -26.34
C ILE A 319 -12.57 -6.04 -27.04
N GLU A 320 -13.48 -6.66 -26.30
CA GLU A 320 -14.46 -7.63 -26.84
C GLU A 320 -15.43 -6.98 -27.83
N ASN A 321 -15.74 -5.69 -27.63
CA ASN A 321 -16.63 -4.91 -28.49
C ASN A 321 -15.86 -3.94 -29.42
N GLY A 322 -14.55 -4.12 -29.51
CA GLY A 322 -13.64 -3.45 -30.43
C GLY A 322 -13.50 -4.18 -31.76
N SER A 323 -12.50 -3.79 -32.54
CA SER A 323 -12.13 -4.45 -33.81
C SER A 323 -10.82 -5.23 -33.71
N SER A 324 -10.38 -5.54 -32.48
CA SER A 324 -9.15 -6.30 -32.26
C SER A 324 -9.28 -7.71 -32.80
N SER A 325 -8.20 -8.22 -33.40
CA SER A 325 -8.08 -9.64 -33.77
C SER A 325 -7.88 -10.54 -32.54
N GLN A 326 -7.59 -9.94 -31.38
CA GLN A 326 -7.35 -10.63 -30.12
C GLN A 326 -8.36 -10.18 -29.07
N SER A 327 -9.14 -11.13 -28.54
CA SER A 327 -10.09 -10.86 -27.46
C SER A 327 -9.54 -11.18 -26.07
N ARG A 328 -8.41 -11.89 -25.99
CA ARG A 328 -7.85 -12.36 -24.72
C ARG A 328 -7.08 -11.25 -24.02
N ILE A 329 -7.29 -11.18 -22.71
CA ILE A 329 -6.63 -10.24 -21.81
C ILE A 329 -5.93 -11.03 -20.72
N ARG A 330 -4.65 -10.72 -20.53
CA ARG A 330 -3.83 -11.23 -19.44
C ARG A 330 -3.63 -10.12 -18.40
N LEU A 331 -3.88 -10.45 -17.14
CA LEU A 331 -3.52 -9.61 -16.02
C LEU A 331 -2.09 -9.93 -15.60
N VAL A 332 -1.26 -8.92 -15.42
CA VAL A 332 0.12 -9.06 -14.97
C VAL A 332 0.35 -8.14 -13.79
N CYS A 333 0.53 -8.74 -12.61
CA CYS A 333 0.74 -8.03 -11.35
C CYS A 333 2.17 -8.16 -10.82
N SER A 334 2.85 -9.24 -11.19
CA SER A 334 4.20 -9.58 -10.70
C SER A 334 5.30 -8.94 -11.54
N LEU A 335 5.93 -7.91 -11.00
CA LEU A 335 7.05 -7.20 -11.63
C LEU A 335 8.38 -7.40 -10.88
N GLY A 336 8.35 -8.28 -9.87
CA GLY A 336 9.42 -8.48 -8.89
C GLY A 336 9.46 -7.39 -7.81
N SER A 337 10.17 -7.66 -6.74
CA SER A 337 10.33 -6.78 -5.57
C SER A 337 11.72 -6.95 -4.96
N PHE A 338 12.15 -5.99 -4.13
CA PHE A 338 13.33 -6.14 -3.27
C PHE A 338 12.94 -6.86 -1.98
N ASP A 339 12.73 -8.17 -2.08
CA ASP A 339 12.31 -9.06 -0.99
C ASP A 339 13.48 -9.80 -0.30
N THR A 340 14.68 -9.72 -0.89
CA THR A 340 15.89 -10.38 -0.38
C THR A 340 17.04 -9.39 -0.18
N VAL A 341 17.86 -9.69 0.84
CA VAL A 341 19.06 -8.90 1.18
C VAL A 341 20.07 -8.96 0.03
N GLU A 342 20.17 -10.11 -0.64
CA GLU A 342 21.05 -10.38 -1.77
C GLU A 342 20.73 -9.46 -2.95
N ARG A 343 19.45 -9.37 -3.32
CA ARG A 343 19.00 -8.52 -4.42
C ARG A 343 19.19 -7.05 -4.09
N THR A 344 18.86 -6.65 -2.86
CA THR A 344 19.10 -5.28 -2.37
C THR A 344 20.58 -4.93 -2.40
N ARG A 345 21.45 -5.84 -1.94
CA ARG A 345 22.90 -5.70 -1.98
C ARG A 345 23.41 -5.49 -3.39
N HIS A 346 23.01 -6.36 -4.32
CA HIS A 346 23.42 -6.27 -5.73
C HIS A 346 23.03 -4.92 -6.33
N TYR A 347 21.76 -4.51 -6.17
CA TYR A 347 21.26 -3.23 -6.67
C TYR A 347 22.01 -2.05 -6.05
N VAL A 348 22.14 -2.00 -4.73
CA VAL A 348 22.79 -0.89 -4.03
C VAL A 348 24.28 -0.80 -4.37
N GLN A 349 24.99 -1.93 -4.45
CA GLN A 349 26.43 -1.95 -4.73
C GLN A 349 26.76 -1.50 -6.16
N HIS A 350 25.85 -1.74 -7.10
CA HIS A 350 25.97 -1.22 -8.46
C HIS A 350 26.12 0.31 -8.48
N PHE A 351 25.25 1.02 -7.75
CA PHE A 351 25.21 2.48 -7.74
C PHE A 351 26.11 3.13 -6.70
N LEU A 352 26.30 2.52 -5.53
CA LEU A 352 26.99 3.13 -4.40
C LEU A 352 28.39 2.53 -4.15
N GLY A 353 28.76 1.49 -4.90
CA GLY A 353 30.04 0.80 -4.75
C GLY A 353 30.07 -0.12 -3.53
N PRO A 354 31.25 -0.35 -2.92
CA PRO A 354 31.35 -1.21 -1.74
C PRO A 354 30.57 -0.64 -0.54
N VAL A 355 29.39 -1.19 -0.29
CA VAL A 355 28.56 -0.87 0.87
C VAL A 355 28.69 -1.97 1.93
N SER A 356 28.77 -1.57 3.21
CA SER A 356 28.92 -2.53 4.32
C SER A 356 27.67 -3.42 4.47
N LYS A 357 27.84 -4.64 4.99
CA LYS A 357 26.72 -5.54 5.29
C LYS A 357 25.67 -4.88 6.19
N ALA A 358 26.11 -4.08 7.17
CA ALA A 358 25.23 -3.35 8.08
C ALA A 358 24.39 -2.28 7.35
N GLN A 359 24.98 -1.52 6.43
CA GLN A 359 24.26 -0.53 5.62
C GLN A 359 23.26 -1.19 4.66
N VAL A 360 23.65 -2.31 4.01
CA VAL A 360 22.73 -3.09 3.16
C VAL A 360 21.56 -3.62 3.98
N ALA A 361 21.82 -4.27 5.11
CA ALA A 361 20.77 -4.78 6.00
C ALA A 361 19.85 -3.64 6.49
N ARG A 362 20.43 -2.46 6.75
CA ARG A 362 19.69 -1.25 7.09
C ARG A 362 18.77 -0.80 5.96
N MET A 363 19.30 -0.63 4.74
CA MET A 363 18.51 -0.26 3.56
C MET A 363 17.41 -1.28 3.28
N HIS A 364 17.72 -2.58 3.29
CA HIS A 364 16.73 -3.66 3.11
C HIS A 364 15.62 -3.58 4.16
N SER A 365 15.97 -3.42 5.44
CA SER A 365 14.97 -3.38 6.53
C SER A 365 13.97 -2.23 6.44
N TRP A 366 14.22 -1.23 5.59
CA TRP A 366 13.35 -0.08 5.37
C TRP A 366 12.71 -0.07 3.99
N PHE A 367 13.51 -0.33 2.95
CA PHE A 367 13.13 -0.15 1.55
C PHE A 367 12.87 -1.47 0.81
N GLN A 368 12.74 -2.60 1.54
CA GLN A 368 12.25 -3.85 0.95
C GLN A 368 10.84 -3.67 0.38
N GLY A 369 10.53 -4.38 -0.71
CA GLY A 369 9.27 -4.24 -1.44
C GLY A 369 9.42 -3.57 -2.78
N ARG A 370 8.68 -2.48 -2.98
CA ARG A 370 8.59 -1.80 -4.28
C ARG A 370 9.91 -1.20 -4.72
N HIS A 371 10.17 -1.27 -6.01
CA HIS A 371 11.38 -0.74 -6.63
C HIS A 371 11.62 0.74 -6.32
N ARG A 372 10.57 1.55 -6.36
CA ARG A 372 10.67 3.00 -6.12
C ARG A 372 11.27 3.34 -4.76
N PHE A 373 10.95 2.59 -3.71
CA PHE A 373 11.48 2.87 -2.37
C PHE A 373 13.00 2.75 -2.33
N LEU A 374 13.55 1.65 -2.88
CA LEU A 374 15.00 1.47 -2.92
C LEU A 374 15.67 2.39 -3.95
N ALA A 375 15.04 2.64 -5.10
CA ALA A 375 15.55 3.56 -6.12
C ALA A 375 15.68 4.99 -5.57
N ASN A 376 14.66 5.51 -4.88
CA ASN A 376 14.69 6.82 -4.25
C ASN A 376 15.77 6.90 -3.15
N CYS A 377 15.97 5.82 -2.40
CA CYS A 377 17.07 5.75 -1.43
C CYS A 377 18.42 5.86 -2.12
N VAL A 378 18.65 5.10 -3.19
CA VAL A 378 19.88 5.15 -3.97
C VAL A 378 20.10 6.52 -4.62
N GLU A 379 19.07 7.10 -5.24
CA GLU A 379 19.09 8.46 -5.80
C GLU A 379 19.56 9.47 -4.74
N HIS A 380 18.98 9.42 -3.55
CA HIS A 380 19.33 10.32 -2.47
C HIS A 380 20.75 10.08 -1.96
N MET A 381 21.21 8.83 -1.87
CA MET A 381 22.58 8.52 -1.50
C MET A 381 23.59 8.95 -2.56
N LEU A 382 23.23 8.88 -3.85
CA LEU A 382 24.05 9.43 -4.93
C LEU A 382 24.21 10.94 -4.78
N MET A 383 23.12 11.64 -4.47
CA MET A 383 23.11 13.09 -4.32
C MET A 383 23.77 13.59 -3.03
N LEU A 384 23.62 12.91 -1.89
CA LEU A 384 24.09 13.43 -0.58
C LEU A 384 25.16 12.57 0.10
N GLY A 385 25.52 11.43 -0.49
CA GLY A 385 26.49 10.49 0.05
C GLY A 385 25.89 9.52 1.08
N LEU A 386 26.60 8.40 1.30
CA LEU A 386 26.19 7.33 2.22
C LEU A 386 26.07 7.75 3.69
N GLY A 387 26.74 8.84 4.08
CA GLY A 387 26.67 9.38 5.44
C GLY A 387 25.28 9.89 5.82
N GLN A 388 24.43 10.19 4.83
CA GLN A 388 23.08 10.72 5.04
C GLN A 388 22.00 9.64 5.06
N LEU A 389 22.36 8.34 5.11
CA LEU A 389 21.39 7.25 5.07
C LEU A 389 20.35 7.35 6.20
N ASP A 390 20.78 7.59 7.45
CA ASP A 390 19.84 7.67 8.57
C ASP A 390 18.98 8.95 8.51
N THR A 391 19.54 10.08 8.06
CA THR A 391 18.79 11.32 7.80
C THR A 391 17.71 11.07 6.74
N PHE A 392 18.07 10.42 5.63
CA PHE A 392 17.14 10.09 4.57
C PHE A 392 16.05 9.15 5.04
N ILE A 393 16.38 8.11 5.82
CA ILE A 393 15.37 7.21 6.38
C ILE A 393 14.37 8.00 7.22
N GLN A 394 14.84 8.92 8.07
CA GLN A 394 13.94 9.78 8.86
C GLN A 394 13.07 10.66 7.96
N MET A 395 13.67 11.31 6.94
CA MET A 395 12.93 12.12 5.96
C MET A 395 11.91 11.31 5.17
N ALA A 396 12.26 10.10 4.74
CA ALA A 396 11.40 9.20 3.97
C ALA A 396 10.22 8.74 4.82
N VAL A 397 10.45 8.44 6.11
CA VAL A 397 9.36 8.18 7.06
C VAL A 397 8.46 9.40 7.14
N VAL A 398 8.99 10.59 7.41
CA VAL A 398 8.19 11.82 7.52
C VAL A 398 7.40 12.13 6.24
N SER A 399 8.03 12.03 5.07
CA SER A 399 7.41 12.32 3.78
C SER A 399 6.31 11.31 3.42
N LEU A 400 6.44 10.05 3.83
CA LEU A 400 5.42 9.02 3.61
C LEU A 400 4.33 9.05 4.68
N THR A 401 4.54 9.75 5.79
CA THR A 401 3.59 9.87 6.91
C THR A 401 2.86 11.21 6.94
N GLY A 402 2.83 11.96 5.84
CA GLY A 402 2.07 13.21 5.72
C GLY A 402 0.57 13.06 6.03
N GLU A 403 -0.16 14.18 6.10
CA GLU A 403 -1.58 14.20 6.50
C GLU A 403 -2.50 13.47 5.50
N ASP A 404 -2.69 12.16 5.73
CA ASP A 404 -3.59 11.31 4.95
C ASP A 404 -4.97 11.24 5.60
N TYR A 405 -5.77 12.30 5.43
CA TYR A 405 -7.18 12.30 5.83
C TYR A 405 -8.01 11.30 4.99
N GLU A 406 -7.56 10.94 3.78
CA GLU A 406 -8.29 10.08 2.84
C GLU A 406 -8.58 8.66 3.35
N LEU A 407 -7.79 8.17 4.31
CA LEU A 407 -8.00 6.85 4.90
C LEU A 407 -9.13 6.84 5.94
N SER A 408 -9.41 7.98 6.57
CA SER A 408 -10.46 8.13 7.58
C SER A 408 -11.82 8.21 6.86
N GLY A 409 -12.49 7.06 6.74
CA GLY A 409 -13.75 6.91 6.01
C GLY A 409 -13.74 5.77 5.00
N SER A 410 -12.56 5.22 4.67
CA SER A 410 -12.46 4.04 3.82
C SER A 410 -12.90 2.78 4.56
N PHE A 411 -13.62 1.88 3.88
CA PHE A 411 -13.89 0.53 4.39
C PHE A 411 -12.61 -0.27 4.68
N ALA A 412 -11.50 0.10 4.01
CA ALA A 412 -10.17 -0.49 4.20
C ALA A 412 -9.52 -0.13 5.54
N ALA A 413 -9.85 1.02 6.13
CA ALA A 413 -9.29 1.51 7.40
C ALA A 413 -9.24 0.41 8.47
N ARG A 414 -10.32 -0.35 8.47
CA ARG A 414 -10.57 -1.53 9.26
C ARG A 414 -9.44 -2.57 9.21
N HIS A 415 -9.14 -3.06 8.02
CA HIS A 415 -8.17 -4.11 7.77
C HIS A 415 -6.75 -3.58 7.91
N LEU A 416 -6.53 -2.32 7.54
CA LEU A 416 -5.24 -1.64 7.66
C LEU A 416 -4.79 -1.49 9.12
N ARG A 417 -5.71 -1.16 10.02
CA ARG A 417 -5.43 -1.13 11.47
C ARG A 417 -5.05 -2.52 11.98
N GLU A 418 -5.80 -3.56 11.60
CA GLU A 418 -5.47 -4.93 11.97
C GLU A 418 -4.10 -5.37 11.44
N ALA A 419 -3.78 -4.99 10.20
CA ALA A 419 -2.47 -5.23 9.60
C ALA A 419 -1.35 -4.58 10.40
N LEU A 420 -1.54 -3.31 10.81
CA LEU A 420 -0.58 -2.60 11.66
C LEU A 420 -0.36 -3.31 13.00
N PHE A 421 -1.42 -3.76 13.67
CA PHE A 421 -1.29 -4.52 14.92
C PHE A 421 -0.63 -5.88 14.71
N ALA A 422 -0.98 -6.59 13.64
CA ALA A 422 -0.35 -7.86 13.31
C ALA A 422 1.16 -7.70 13.06
N TYR A 423 1.56 -6.65 12.34
CA TYR A 423 2.96 -6.35 12.10
C TYR A 423 3.70 -5.89 13.36
N THR A 424 3.18 -4.90 14.07
CA THR A 424 3.84 -4.33 15.27
C THR A 424 3.98 -5.35 16.40
N LEU A 425 3.00 -6.24 16.58
CA LEU A 425 2.97 -7.18 17.70
C LEU A 425 3.53 -8.55 17.36
N ARG A 426 3.32 -9.02 16.12
CA ARG A 426 3.67 -10.40 15.72
C ARG A 426 4.74 -10.45 14.63
N ASN A 427 5.19 -9.31 14.09
CA ASN A 427 6.03 -9.25 12.90
C ASN A 427 5.43 -10.03 11.72
N GLN A 428 4.10 -10.04 11.62
CA GLN A 428 3.37 -10.78 10.61
C GLN A 428 2.98 -9.88 9.45
N GLN A 429 3.23 -10.38 8.23
CA GLN A 429 2.67 -9.82 7.01
C GLN A 429 1.16 -10.05 7.00
N THR A 430 0.42 -9.16 6.35
CA THR A 430 -1.05 -9.27 6.27
C THR A 430 -1.48 -9.50 4.84
N SER A 431 -2.26 -10.57 4.63
CA SER A 431 -2.95 -10.83 3.36
C SER A 431 -4.39 -10.33 3.44
N LEU A 432 -4.82 -9.65 2.39
CA LEU A 432 -6.11 -9.01 2.24
C LEU A 432 -6.87 -9.70 1.11
N TRP A 433 -8.12 -10.05 1.39
CA TRP A 433 -8.99 -10.81 0.47
C TRP A 433 -10.22 -10.00 0.02
N SER A 434 -10.49 -8.86 0.67
CA SER A 434 -11.58 -7.96 0.33
C SER A 434 -11.03 -6.58 -0.01
N ASP A 435 -11.74 -5.85 -0.87
CA ASP A 435 -11.43 -4.47 -1.23
C ASP A 435 -9.98 -4.32 -1.73
N VAL A 436 -9.46 -5.36 -2.37
CA VAL A 436 -8.05 -5.51 -2.76
C VAL A 436 -7.59 -4.32 -3.63
N GLU A 437 -8.43 -3.91 -4.58
CA GLU A 437 -8.18 -2.77 -5.47
C GLU A 437 -8.03 -1.44 -4.71
N ASP A 438 -8.81 -1.23 -3.65
CA ASP A 438 -8.75 -0.02 -2.83
C ASP A 438 -7.42 0.05 -2.08
N HIS A 439 -7.00 -1.04 -1.44
CA HIS A 439 -5.73 -1.08 -0.71
C HIS A 439 -4.51 -0.89 -1.62
N VAL A 440 -4.56 -1.45 -2.84
CA VAL A 440 -3.49 -1.34 -3.84
C VAL A 440 -3.45 0.05 -4.46
N SER A 441 -4.61 0.64 -4.77
CA SER A 441 -4.70 1.98 -5.35
C SER A 441 -4.27 3.09 -4.40
N LEU A 442 -4.53 2.92 -3.09
CA LEU A 442 -3.99 3.77 -2.02
C LEU A 442 -2.47 3.60 -1.83
N GLY A 443 -1.86 2.64 -2.51
CA GLY A 443 -0.45 2.32 -2.40
C GLY A 443 -0.07 1.64 -1.08
N LEU A 444 -1.02 1.00 -0.40
CA LEU A 444 -0.80 0.36 0.91
C LEU A 444 -0.56 -1.14 0.79
N ALA A 445 -0.98 -1.78 -0.29
CA ALA A 445 -0.79 -3.22 -0.47
C ALA A 445 -0.29 -3.54 -1.87
N LEU A 446 0.30 -4.72 -2.02
CA LEU A 446 0.79 -5.26 -3.29
C LEU A 446 -0.09 -6.41 -3.74
N LEU A 447 -0.56 -6.37 -4.99
CA LEU A 447 -1.20 -7.52 -5.62
C LEU A 447 -0.19 -8.67 -5.71
N ASP A 448 -0.69 -9.87 -5.46
CA ASP A 448 0.02 -11.10 -5.70
C ASP A 448 -0.02 -11.49 -7.20
N ASP A 449 0.48 -12.68 -7.55
CA ASP A 449 0.63 -13.10 -8.94
C ASP A 449 -0.72 -13.36 -9.64
N ASP A 450 -1.75 -13.80 -8.90
CA ASP A 450 -3.08 -14.08 -9.45
C ASP A 450 -4.09 -12.91 -9.30
N ALA A 451 -3.68 -11.84 -8.62
CA ALA A 451 -4.47 -10.66 -8.30
C ALA A 451 -5.74 -10.94 -7.49
N THR A 452 -5.84 -12.11 -6.85
CA THR A 452 -6.98 -12.47 -5.99
C THR A 452 -6.81 -11.93 -4.59
N HIS A 453 -5.58 -11.64 -4.18
CA HIS A 453 -5.30 -11.09 -2.87
C HIS A 453 -4.20 -10.03 -2.93
N ALA A 454 -4.16 -9.19 -1.89
CA ALA A 454 -3.08 -8.23 -1.72
C ALA A 454 -2.34 -8.47 -0.41
N SER A 455 -1.05 -8.14 -0.38
CA SER A 455 -0.20 -8.30 0.79
C SER A 455 0.35 -6.96 1.27
N ILE A 456 0.40 -6.79 2.59
CA ILE A 456 1.07 -5.68 3.27
C ILE A 456 2.20 -6.25 4.10
N TRP A 457 3.42 -5.88 3.71
CA TRP A 457 4.65 -6.32 4.38
C TRP A 457 5.76 -5.28 4.35
N GLU A 458 5.56 -4.19 3.60
CA GLU A 458 6.55 -3.12 3.42
C GLU A 458 6.66 -2.27 4.68
N PRO A 459 7.83 -2.15 5.32
CA PRO A 459 7.99 -1.42 6.58
C PRO A 459 7.51 0.02 6.51
N LEU A 460 7.86 0.75 5.44
CA LEU A 460 7.46 2.15 5.26
C LEU A 460 5.94 2.32 5.20
N VAL A 461 5.22 1.34 4.64
CA VAL A 461 3.75 1.35 4.65
C VAL A 461 3.24 1.23 6.08
N PHE A 462 3.83 0.40 6.93
CA PHE A 462 3.41 0.32 8.34
C PHE A 462 3.71 1.59 9.14
N TYR A 463 4.77 2.34 8.82
CA TYR A 463 4.98 3.66 9.44
C TYR A 463 3.90 4.67 9.01
N ARG A 464 3.52 4.65 7.72
CA ARG A 464 2.39 5.44 7.22
C ARG A 464 1.10 5.08 7.96
N LEU A 465 0.79 3.79 8.08
CA LEU A 465 -0.38 3.31 8.82
C LEU A 465 -0.35 3.67 10.30
N TYR A 466 0.82 3.62 10.93
CA TYR A 466 1.00 4.03 12.33
C TYR A 466 0.67 5.51 12.53
N THR A 467 1.19 6.36 11.67
CA THR A 467 0.95 7.80 11.76
C THR A 467 -0.51 8.13 11.48
N TRP A 468 -1.10 7.45 10.49
CA TRP A 468 -2.53 7.54 10.24
C TRP A 468 -3.36 7.11 11.45
N VAL A 469 -3.08 5.97 12.09
CA VAL A 469 -3.86 5.51 13.27
C VAL A 469 -3.79 6.50 14.43
N ILE A 470 -2.63 7.13 14.66
CA ILE A 470 -2.45 8.08 15.77
C ILE A 470 -3.14 9.42 15.47
N ASN A 471 -3.06 9.89 14.23
CA ASN A 471 -3.61 11.19 13.85
C ASN A 471 -5.07 11.10 13.38
N SER A 472 -5.58 9.91 13.09
CA SER A 472 -6.94 9.72 12.57
C SER A 472 -7.95 10.06 13.66
N PRO A 473 -8.86 11.00 13.39
CA PRO A 473 -9.92 11.30 14.32
C PRO A 473 -10.87 10.12 14.49
N ASP A 474 -10.94 9.16 13.56
CA ASP A 474 -11.92 8.06 13.58
C ASP A 474 -11.32 6.70 13.93
N CYS A 475 -10.03 6.50 13.65
CA CYS A 475 -9.40 5.18 13.76
C CYS A 475 -8.48 5.03 14.98
N GLY A 476 -8.23 6.11 15.72
CA GLY A 476 -7.59 6.04 17.04
C GLY A 476 -8.49 5.30 18.03
N ILE A 477 -7.89 4.53 18.94
CA ILE A 477 -8.62 3.78 19.97
C ILE A 477 -9.55 4.65 20.82
N ASP A 478 -9.17 5.90 21.08
CA ASP A 478 -10.01 6.85 21.82
C ASP A 478 -11.32 7.09 21.13
N THR A 479 -11.27 7.33 19.82
CA THR A 479 -12.48 7.53 19.04
C THR A 479 -13.23 6.23 18.86
N VAL A 480 -12.55 5.10 18.65
CA VAL A 480 -13.21 3.79 18.59
C VAL A 480 -13.96 3.52 19.90
N LEU A 481 -13.36 3.81 21.05
CA LEU A 481 -13.99 3.70 22.36
C LEU A 481 -15.19 4.65 22.49
N LYS A 482 -15.03 5.95 22.17
CA LYS A 482 -16.12 6.95 22.18
C LYS A 482 -17.29 6.56 21.28
N GLN A 483 -17.01 6.22 20.03
CA GLN A 483 -18.01 5.78 19.05
C GLN A 483 -18.77 4.53 19.53
N GLN A 484 -18.08 3.60 20.21
CA GLN A 484 -18.72 2.44 20.80
C GLN A 484 -19.60 2.80 22.02
N LEU A 485 -19.21 3.79 22.82
CA LEU A 485 -20.03 4.29 23.94
C LEU A 485 -21.27 5.06 23.46
N ASP A 486 -21.14 5.84 22.38
CA ASP A 486 -22.16 6.75 21.84
C ASP A 486 -23.30 6.04 21.07
N LYS A 487 -23.35 4.70 21.09
CA LYS A 487 -24.46 3.87 20.57
C LYS A 487 -24.71 3.98 19.07
N SER A 488 -23.91 4.74 18.31
CA SER A 488 -24.13 5.00 16.89
C SER A 488 -23.63 3.87 15.98
N LEU A 489 -22.67 3.06 16.42
CA LEU A 489 -22.05 2.00 15.60
C LEU A 489 -22.11 0.63 16.26
N ARG A 490 -22.95 -0.26 15.70
CA ARG A 490 -22.95 -1.70 16.00
C ARG A 490 -21.73 -2.37 15.37
N ILE A 491 -20.55 -2.14 15.92
CA ILE A 491 -19.35 -2.87 15.46
C ILE A 491 -19.39 -4.24 16.15
N SER A 492 -19.57 -5.31 15.37
CA SER A 492 -19.47 -6.67 15.89
C SER A 492 -18.04 -6.91 16.39
N HIS A 493 -17.88 -7.22 17.68
CA HIS A 493 -16.68 -7.75 18.35
C HIS A 493 -15.35 -7.54 17.59
N SER A 494 -14.94 -6.27 17.37
CA SER A 494 -13.72 -6.04 16.61
C SER A 494 -12.53 -6.28 17.53
N LEU A 495 -11.69 -7.27 17.21
CA LEU A 495 -10.36 -7.48 17.79
C LEU A 495 -9.59 -6.15 17.98
N ARG A 496 -9.85 -5.14 17.14
CA ARG A 496 -9.32 -3.76 17.22
C ARG A 496 -9.49 -3.08 18.56
N LEU A 497 -10.65 -3.27 19.18
CA LEU A 497 -10.97 -2.70 20.48
C LEU A 497 -10.21 -3.45 21.58
N VAL A 498 -10.17 -4.78 21.49
CA VAL A 498 -9.42 -5.63 22.43
C VAL A 498 -7.93 -5.26 22.42
N HIS A 499 -7.33 -5.14 21.24
CA HIS A 499 -5.92 -4.79 21.09
C HIS A 499 -5.60 -3.40 21.65
N GLY A 500 -6.41 -2.39 21.30
CA GLY A 500 -6.20 -1.03 21.81
C GLY A 500 -6.44 -0.92 23.31
N LEU A 501 -7.47 -1.59 23.83
CA LEU A 501 -7.73 -1.65 25.27
C LEU A 501 -6.60 -2.36 26.02
N ALA A 502 -6.10 -3.49 25.52
CA ALA A 502 -4.96 -4.19 26.10
C ALA A 502 -3.72 -3.28 26.14
N SER A 503 -3.48 -2.53 25.06
CA SER A 503 -2.38 -1.54 24.99
C SER A 503 -2.54 -0.46 26.08
N TYR A 504 -3.75 0.08 26.27
CA TYR A 504 -4.04 1.04 27.34
C TYR A 504 -3.82 0.47 28.74
N LEU A 505 -4.40 -0.71 29.02
CA LEU A 505 -4.27 -1.36 30.31
C LEU A 505 -2.81 -1.68 30.61
N TYR A 506 -2.03 -2.06 29.60
CA TYR A 506 -0.59 -2.27 29.73
C TYR A 506 0.14 -1.01 30.17
N ARG A 507 -0.13 0.12 29.53
CA ARG A 507 0.51 1.40 29.88
C ARG A 507 0.16 1.83 31.30
N LEU A 508 -1.11 1.76 31.69
CA LEU A 508 -1.56 2.15 33.03
C LEU A 508 -0.89 1.33 34.14
N HIS A 509 -0.55 0.09 33.83
CA HIS A 509 0.05 -0.86 34.77
C HIS A 509 1.49 -1.25 34.44
N ALA A 510 2.16 -0.45 33.60
CA ALA A 510 3.55 -0.66 33.28
C ALA A 510 4.41 -0.37 34.51
N PRO A 511 5.46 -1.16 34.79
CA PRO A 511 6.31 -0.95 35.97
C PRO A 511 7.00 0.42 36.02
N SER A 512 7.10 1.11 34.89
CA SER A 512 7.80 2.38 34.71
C SER A 512 6.93 3.63 34.91
N THR A 513 5.64 3.49 35.23
CA THR A 513 4.78 4.66 35.46
C THR A 513 5.19 5.38 36.75
N SER A 514 5.42 6.69 36.65
CA SER A 514 5.81 7.54 37.79
C SER A 514 4.70 7.65 38.83
N ASP A 515 3.44 7.60 38.38
CA ASP A 515 2.25 7.73 39.21
C ASP A 515 1.47 6.42 39.19
N PRO A 516 1.59 5.58 40.23
CA PRO A 516 0.88 4.32 40.26
C PRO A 516 -0.62 4.57 40.46
N ILE A 517 -1.42 4.05 39.53
CA ILE A 517 -2.88 4.26 39.48
C ILE A 517 -3.59 3.16 40.27
N GLY A 518 -4.53 3.53 41.13
CA GLY A 518 -5.38 2.60 41.86
C GLY A 518 -6.42 1.96 40.93
N LEU A 519 -6.88 0.75 41.22
CA LEU A 519 -7.89 0.12 40.36
C LEU A 519 -9.20 0.94 40.31
N SER A 520 -9.62 1.53 41.44
CA SER A 520 -10.83 2.37 41.57
C SER A 520 -10.80 3.64 40.73
N ASP A 521 -9.62 4.10 40.30
CA ASP A 521 -9.48 5.28 39.45
C ASP A 521 -10.10 5.10 38.06
N TYR A 522 -10.17 3.87 37.57
CA TYR A 522 -10.67 3.54 36.24
C TYR A 522 -11.61 2.32 36.23
N LEU A 523 -11.78 1.64 37.36
CA LEU A 523 -12.74 0.57 37.58
C LEU A 523 -13.78 0.99 38.61
N ASP A 524 -15.04 0.99 38.18
CA ASP A 524 -16.18 1.25 39.05
C ASP A 524 -16.73 -0.06 39.60
N PHE A 525 -16.38 -0.34 40.85
CA PHE A 525 -16.81 -1.55 41.56
C PHE A 525 -18.27 -1.42 42.00
N ARG A 526 -19.17 -2.17 41.35
CA ARG A 526 -20.59 -2.15 41.67
C ARG A 526 -20.89 -3.07 42.86
N GLY A 527 -21.60 -2.54 43.85
CA GLY A 527 -21.97 -3.27 45.07
C GLY A 527 -21.04 -2.97 46.24
N ALA A 528 -20.58 -4.00 46.94
CA ALA A 528 -19.62 -3.82 48.03
C ALA A 528 -18.21 -3.62 47.44
N ILE A 529 -17.66 -2.43 47.62
CA ILE A 529 -16.31 -2.07 47.16
C ILE A 529 -15.30 -2.94 47.91
N PRO A 530 -14.45 -3.72 47.21
CA PRO A 530 -13.39 -4.50 47.87
C PRO A 530 -12.41 -3.58 48.60
N GLY A 531 -11.90 -3.99 49.76
CA GLY A 531 -10.89 -3.21 50.49
C GLY A 531 -9.55 -3.02 49.74
N TRP A 532 -9.36 -3.72 48.61
CA TRP A 532 -8.23 -3.55 47.70
C TRP A 532 -8.57 -2.76 46.43
N ALA A 533 -9.78 -2.20 46.30
CA ALA A 533 -10.18 -1.44 45.12
C ALA A 533 -9.25 -0.25 44.84
N ASP A 534 -8.72 0.39 45.89
CA ASP A 534 -7.76 1.50 45.76
C ASP A 534 -6.31 1.02 45.63
N ALA A 535 -6.07 -0.29 45.66
CA ALA A 535 -4.72 -0.82 45.51
C ALA A 535 -4.20 -0.57 44.09
N THR A 536 -2.92 -0.22 44.01
CA THR A 536 -2.22 -0.11 42.74
C THR A 536 -1.90 -1.51 42.22
N ALA A 537 -1.86 -1.69 40.90
CA ALA A 537 -1.65 -2.99 40.30
C ALA A 537 -0.57 -2.95 39.19
N GLU A 538 0.00 -4.11 38.89
CA GLU A 538 0.92 -4.31 37.77
C GLU A 538 0.47 -5.50 36.94
N ILE A 539 0.68 -5.40 35.63
CA ILE A 539 0.46 -6.54 34.74
C ILE A 539 1.65 -7.49 34.83
N VAL A 540 1.32 -8.76 35.01
CA VAL A 540 2.29 -9.84 35.16
C VAL A 540 1.99 -10.95 34.16
N LEU A 541 2.98 -11.78 33.88
CA LEU A 541 2.80 -12.97 33.04
C LEU A 541 2.13 -14.09 33.86
N PRO A 542 1.46 -15.04 33.18
CA PRO A 542 0.91 -16.23 33.79
C PRO A 542 1.96 -16.95 34.67
N PRO A 543 1.58 -17.38 35.89
CA PRO A 543 2.50 -18.06 36.78
C PRO A 543 2.82 -19.46 36.24
N CYS A 544 4.09 -19.84 36.26
CA CYS A 544 4.49 -21.18 35.86
C CYS A 544 4.12 -22.18 36.98
N THR A 545 3.15 -23.05 36.72
CA THR A 545 2.58 -23.99 37.70
C THR A 545 3.51 -25.16 38.05
N ARG A 546 4.71 -25.25 37.45
CA ARG A 546 5.66 -26.35 37.67
C ARG A 546 6.42 -26.28 39.01
N THR A 547 6.39 -25.15 39.72
CA THR A 547 7.11 -24.99 41.00
C THR A 547 6.16 -24.60 42.12
N SER A 548 6.35 -25.17 43.32
CA SER A 548 5.55 -24.90 44.54
C SER A 548 5.55 -23.44 45.01
N ARG A 549 6.37 -22.57 44.40
CA ARG A 549 6.35 -21.12 44.60
C ARG A 549 5.97 -20.42 43.30
N ILE A 550 4.93 -19.59 43.37
CA ILE A 550 4.51 -18.74 42.27
C ILE A 550 5.56 -17.65 42.09
N ARG A 551 6.37 -17.76 41.03
CA ARG A 551 7.27 -16.69 40.62
C ARG A 551 6.51 -15.75 39.69
N VAL A 552 6.32 -14.52 40.16
CA VAL A 552 5.80 -13.44 39.32
C VAL A 552 6.85 -13.13 38.26
N ARG A 553 6.47 -13.23 36.99
CA ARG A 553 7.27 -12.80 35.85
C ARG A 553 6.67 -11.52 35.29
N TYR A 554 7.50 -10.58 34.88
CA TYR A 554 7.02 -9.36 34.23
C TYR A 554 7.21 -9.47 32.73
N PRO A 555 6.24 -8.97 31.95
CA PRO A 555 6.41 -8.86 30.51
C PRO A 555 7.52 -7.85 30.19
N ALA A 556 8.46 -8.24 29.34
CA ALA A 556 9.52 -7.34 28.87
C ALA A 556 8.99 -6.26 27.90
N ALA A 557 7.86 -6.53 27.25
CA ALA A 557 7.17 -5.62 26.34
C ALA A 557 5.69 -5.96 26.26
N PHE A 558 4.88 -5.01 25.78
CA PHE A 558 3.50 -5.27 25.38
C PHE A 558 3.47 -6.36 24.31
N SER A 559 2.66 -7.40 24.55
CA SER A 559 2.29 -8.38 23.54
C SER A 559 0.94 -9.00 23.89
N ILE A 560 0.24 -9.48 22.88
CA ILE A 560 -1.07 -10.11 23.03
C ILE A 560 -1.13 -11.26 22.03
N THR A 561 -1.65 -12.40 22.48
CA THR A 561 -1.86 -13.58 21.64
C THR A 561 -3.35 -13.91 21.58
N ALA A 562 -3.77 -14.63 20.55
CA ALA A 562 -5.16 -15.06 20.37
C ALA A 562 -5.22 -16.58 20.32
N ALA A 563 -6.04 -17.18 21.19
CA ALA A 563 -6.32 -18.60 21.20
C ALA A 563 -7.28 -18.96 20.06
N LYS A 564 -6.96 -20.01 19.33
CA LYS A 564 -7.86 -20.62 18.33
C LYS A 564 -8.66 -21.77 18.94
N ARG A 565 -8.14 -22.35 20.01
CA ARG A 565 -8.69 -23.54 20.67
C ARG A 565 -8.62 -23.39 22.19
N PRO A 566 -9.46 -24.12 22.95
CA PRO A 566 -9.39 -24.14 24.41
C PRO A 566 -8.04 -24.57 24.97
N ASP A 567 -7.31 -25.43 24.25
CA ASP A 567 -5.96 -25.86 24.65
C ASP A 567 -4.96 -24.68 24.65
N ASP A 568 -5.07 -23.74 23.70
CA ASP A 568 -4.21 -22.56 23.65
C ASP A 568 -4.41 -21.66 24.89
N VAL A 569 -5.64 -21.57 25.39
CA VAL A 569 -5.98 -20.85 26.63
C VAL A 569 -5.32 -21.53 27.84
N LEU A 570 -5.35 -22.86 27.89
CA LEU A 570 -4.70 -23.63 28.95
C LEU A 570 -3.18 -23.51 28.90
N ASP A 571 -2.59 -23.57 27.72
CA ASP A 571 -1.15 -23.40 27.53
C ASP A 571 -0.69 -22.01 28.00
N TRP A 572 -1.46 -20.97 27.66
CA TRP A 572 -1.22 -19.63 28.15
C TRP A 572 -1.35 -19.54 29.68
N LEU A 573 -2.42 -20.08 30.29
CA LEU A 573 -2.61 -20.09 31.75
C LEU A 573 -1.48 -20.82 32.49
N ASN A 574 -0.87 -21.85 31.88
CA ASN A 574 0.16 -22.68 32.50
C ASN A 574 1.60 -22.18 32.33
N GLY A 575 1.80 -21.05 31.66
CA GLY A 575 3.15 -20.50 31.51
C GLY A 575 3.38 -19.59 30.32
N GLY A 576 2.33 -19.02 29.73
CA GLY A 576 2.43 -18.09 28.61
C GLY A 576 3.47 -16.98 28.84
N ASP A 577 4.07 -16.54 27.74
CA ASP A 577 5.06 -15.46 27.67
C ASP A 577 4.46 -14.11 27.26
N HIS A 578 3.15 -14.09 27.00
CA HIS A 578 2.38 -12.90 26.65
C HIS A 578 1.56 -12.39 27.85
N PRO A 579 1.55 -11.07 28.14
CA PRO A 579 0.76 -10.50 29.22
C PRO A 579 -0.75 -10.53 28.98
N PHE A 580 -1.18 -10.57 27.72
CA PHE A 580 -2.59 -10.62 27.35
C PHE A 580 -2.90 -11.82 26.44
N LEU A 581 -4.11 -12.33 26.58
CA LEU A 581 -4.69 -13.37 25.75
C LEU A 581 -6.10 -12.96 25.30
N ILE A 582 -6.37 -13.05 24.01
CA ILE A 582 -7.73 -13.09 23.45
C ILE A 582 -8.13 -14.57 23.44
N PRO A 583 -9.02 -15.02 24.33
CA PRO A 583 -9.38 -16.43 24.39
C PRO A 583 -10.23 -16.85 23.18
N ASP A 584 -10.44 -18.15 23.00
CA ASP A 584 -11.37 -18.64 21.98
C ASP A 584 -12.83 -18.35 22.38
N ASP A 585 -13.73 -18.35 21.38
CA ASP A 585 -15.15 -18.02 21.55
C ASP A 585 -15.87 -18.88 22.61
N GLY A 586 -15.34 -20.07 22.93
CA GLY A 586 -15.92 -20.98 23.90
C GLY A 586 -15.73 -20.57 25.37
N LEU A 587 -14.80 -19.66 25.67
CA LEU A 587 -14.50 -19.26 27.06
C LEU A 587 -15.52 -18.25 27.61
N GLY A 588 -16.01 -17.32 26.78
CA GLY A 588 -16.96 -16.27 27.17
C GLY A 588 -16.33 -14.96 27.67
N ALA A 589 -15.03 -14.73 27.46
CA ALA A 589 -14.36 -13.45 27.68
C ALA A 589 -13.75 -12.93 26.37
N ASP A 590 -13.53 -11.63 26.23
CA ASP A 590 -12.88 -11.05 25.04
C ASP A 590 -11.38 -10.79 25.26
N LEU A 591 -10.96 -10.63 26.52
CA LEU A 591 -9.57 -10.39 26.89
C LEU A 591 -9.27 -10.96 28.28
N MET A 592 -8.09 -11.56 28.41
CA MET A 592 -7.56 -12.10 29.66
C MET A 592 -6.16 -11.56 29.93
N PHE A 593 -5.87 -11.28 31.20
CA PHE A 593 -4.52 -10.95 31.67
C PHE A 593 -4.40 -11.19 33.17
N PHE A 594 -3.19 -11.12 33.71
CA PHE A 594 -2.95 -11.23 35.15
C PHE A 594 -2.57 -9.87 35.73
N LEU A 595 -3.22 -9.53 36.85
CA LEU A 595 -2.88 -8.37 37.67
C LEU A 595 -2.31 -8.80 39.01
N ARG A 596 -1.22 -8.17 39.44
CA ARG A 596 -0.71 -8.28 40.79
C ARG A 596 -0.96 -7.00 41.55
N LEU A 597 -1.61 -7.10 42.70
CA LEU A 597 -1.88 -5.97 43.58
C LEU A 597 -0.63 -5.63 44.40
N LYS A 598 -0.23 -4.35 44.42
CA LYS A 598 0.81 -3.83 45.32
C LYS A 598 0.20 -3.56 46.70
N HIS A 599 1.01 -3.63 47.74
CA HIS A 599 0.67 -3.26 49.13
C HIS A 599 -0.38 -4.10 49.87
N VAL A 600 -0.96 -5.12 49.23
CA VAL A 600 -1.76 -6.13 49.94
C VAL A 600 -0.88 -7.29 50.37
N ASN A 601 -0.97 -7.70 51.64
CA ASN A 601 -0.16 -8.76 52.22
C ASN A 601 -0.08 -9.99 51.29
N LEU A 602 1.15 -10.32 50.86
CA LEU A 602 1.56 -11.52 50.10
C LEU A 602 1.19 -11.60 48.61
N GLY A 603 1.36 -10.52 47.83
CA GLY A 603 1.54 -10.65 46.37
C GLY A 603 0.36 -11.29 45.63
N SER A 604 -0.87 -11.02 46.09
CA SER A 604 -2.09 -11.52 45.48
C SER A 604 -2.10 -11.22 43.98
N THR A 605 -2.27 -12.28 43.19
CA THR A 605 -2.38 -12.20 41.73
C THR A 605 -3.78 -12.60 41.35
N ALA A 606 -4.45 -11.79 40.53
CA ALA A 606 -5.78 -12.06 40.00
C ALA A 606 -5.71 -12.32 38.50
N VAL A 607 -6.47 -13.30 38.03
CA VAL A 607 -6.84 -13.38 36.61
C VAL A 607 -7.93 -12.36 36.36
N VAL A 608 -7.69 -11.45 35.43
CA VAL A 608 -8.69 -10.51 34.97
C VAL A 608 -9.36 -11.09 33.74
N LEU A 609 -10.68 -11.23 33.80
CA LEU A 609 -11.51 -11.50 32.63
C LEU A 609 -12.22 -10.23 32.24
N VAL A 610 -11.95 -9.76 31.02
CA VAL A 610 -12.63 -8.61 30.44
C VAL A 610 -13.62 -9.09 29.40
N THR A 611 -14.83 -8.56 29.49
CA THR A 611 -15.82 -8.70 28.42
C THR A 611 -16.20 -7.33 27.88
N LEU A 612 -16.14 -7.22 26.56
CA LEU A 612 -16.50 -6.05 25.78
C LEU A 612 -17.95 -6.19 25.33
N GLN A 613 -18.87 -5.73 26.17
CA GLN A 613 -20.28 -5.59 25.80
C GLN A 613 -20.68 -4.13 25.75
N LEU A 614 -20.26 -3.48 24.67
CA LEU A 614 -20.57 -2.07 24.41
C LEU A 614 -21.89 -1.91 23.65
N ALA A 615 -22.34 -2.92 22.89
CA ALA A 615 -23.62 -2.88 22.17
C ALA A 615 -24.78 -3.48 22.98
N ARG A 616 -25.92 -2.77 23.03
CA ARG A 616 -27.17 -3.27 23.61
C ARG A 616 -27.68 -4.46 22.79
N PRO A 617 -27.90 -5.67 23.38
CA PRO A 617 -28.88 -6.57 22.80
C PRO A 617 -30.23 -5.84 22.76
N SER A 618 -31.02 -6.13 21.73
CA SER A 618 -32.33 -5.51 21.49
C SER A 618 -33.21 -5.50 22.76
N ARG A 619 -34.07 -4.48 22.86
CA ARG A 619 -34.82 -3.94 24.01
C ARG A 619 -35.46 -4.88 25.08
N SER A 620 -35.28 -6.20 25.10
CA SER A 620 -35.96 -7.08 26.07
C SER A 620 -35.12 -8.07 26.89
N THR A 621 -33.82 -8.26 26.65
CA THR A 621 -33.02 -9.09 27.57
C THR A 621 -32.55 -8.23 28.74
N ARG A 622 -33.06 -8.56 29.95
CA ARG A 622 -32.44 -8.12 31.22
C ARG A 622 -30.92 -8.32 31.07
N ARG A 623 -30.15 -7.26 31.28
CA ARG A 623 -28.68 -7.30 31.29
C ARG A 623 -28.27 -8.42 32.25
N ASP A 624 -27.73 -9.49 31.70
CA ASP A 624 -27.43 -10.68 32.48
C ASP A 624 -25.97 -10.60 32.94
N ALA A 625 -25.75 -10.55 34.25
CA ALA A 625 -24.39 -10.55 34.79
C ALA A 625 -23.65 -11.87 34.44
N THR A 626 -24.35 -12.88 33.94
CA THR A 626 -23.82 -14.19 33.51
C THR A 626 -22.94 -14.13 32.26
N ILE A 627 -22.89 -12.99 31.57
CA ILE A 627 -22.16 -12.85 30.32
C ILE A 627 -20.66 -13.11 30.53
N VAL A 628 -20.08 -12.63 31.63
CA VAL A 628 -18.77 -13.11 32.08
C VAL A 628 -19.02 -14.38 32.88
N PRO A 629 -18.28 -15.49 32.65
CA PRO A 629 -18.38 -16.68 33.48
C PRO A 629 -18.27 -16.38 35.00
N ILE A 630 -19.42 -16.25 35.67
CA ILE A 630 -19.57 -16.04 37.11
C ILE A 630 -19.28 -17.33 37.89
N GLN A 631 -19.65 -18.46 37.29
CA GLN A 631 -19.59 -19.77 37.94
C GLN A 631 -18.67 -20.70 37.16
N PRO A 632 -17.96 -21.62 37.86
CA PRO A 632 -17.15 -22.65 37.22
C PRO A 632 -17.88 -23.39 36.08
N ALA A 633 -19.19 -23.61 36.22
CA ALA A 633 -20.03 -24.30 35.24
C ALA A 633 -20.12 -23.58 33.87
N MET A 634 -19.87 -22.26 33.83
CA MET A 634 -20.02 -21.43 32.63
C MET A 634 -18.77 -21.37 31.75
N PHE A 635 -17.60 -21.76 32.25
CA PHE A 635 -16.42 -21.93 31.40
C PHE A 635 -16.62 -23.15 30.50
N TYR A 636 -16.51 -22.97 29.18
CA TYR A 636 -16.65 -24.06 28.21
C TYR A 636 -17.84 -24.99 28.53
N PRO A 637 -19.09 -24.49 28.49
CA PRO A 637 -20.26 -25.23 28.99
C PRO A 637 -20.45 -26.59 28.30
N LYS A 638 -19.95 -26.72 27.07
CA LYS A 638 -20.00 -27.93 26.24
C LYS A 638 -18.75 -28.82 26.35
N ALA A 639 -17.69 -28.40 27.04
CA ALA A 639 -16.43 -29.13 27.08
C ALA A 639 -15.92 -29.31 28.52
N ASN A 640 -16.50 -30.30 29.23
CA ASN A 640 -16.22 -30.60 30.64
C ASN A 640 -14.73 -30.76 30.98
N ARG A 641 -13.93 -31.32 30.06
CA ARG A 641 -12.47 -31.48 30.23
C ARG A 641 -11.78 -30.11 30.32
N HIS A 642 -11.97 -29.26 29.31
CA HIS A 642 -11.36 -27.93 29.27
C HIS A 642 -11.88 -27.05 30.41
N ARG A 643 -13.18 -27.13 30.71
CA ARG A 643 -13.78 -26.49 31.89
C ARG A 643 -13.04 -26.87 33.18
N SER A 644 -12.89 -28.16 33.43
CA SER A 644 -12.23 -28.65 34.65
C SER A 644 -10.76 -28.24 34.71
N ALA A 645 -10.07 -28.24 33.57
CA ALA A 645 -8.68 -27.82 33.46
C ALA A 645 -8.51 -26.31 33.74
N VAL A 646 -9.34 -25.45 33.15
CA VAL A 646 -9.31 -23.99 33.40
C VAL A 646 -9.63 -23.69 34.86
N ILE A 647 -10.65 -24.32 35.43
CA ILE A 647 -10.99 -24.15 36.85
C ILE A 647 -9.82 -24.58 37.73
N SER A 648 -9.17 -25.70 37.42
CA SER A 648 -8.01 -26.19 38.17
C SER A 648 -6.85 -25.18 38.12
N ALA A 649 -6.54 -24.67 36.92
CA ALA A 649 -5.51 -23.66 36.72
C ALA A 649 -5.82 -22.37 37.52
N ILE A 650 -7.05 -21.86 37.44
CA ILE A 650 -7.46 -20.64 38.16
C ILE A 650 -7.48 -20.87 39.69
N ARG A 651 -7.86 -22.06 40.17
CA ARG A 651 -7.85 -22.40 41.61
C ARG A 651 -6.44 -22.49 42.19
N SER A 652 -5.43 -22.77 41.36
CA SER A 652 -4.04 -22.79 41.78
C SER A 652 -3.46 -21.41 42.07
N LEU A 653 -4.17 -20.34 41.69
CA LEU A 653 -3.73 -18.97 41.85
C LEU A 653 -3.96 -18.46 43.28
N PRO A 654 -3.18 -17.46 43.74
CA PRO A 654 -3.41 -16.80 45.01
C PRO A 654 -4.81 -16.18 45.03
N ARG A 655 -5.52 -16.34 46.14
CA ARG A 655 -6.85 -15.76 46.28
C ARG A 655 -6.73 -14.25 46.44
N LEU A 656 -7.66 -13.52 45.84
CA LEU A 656 -7.88 -12.12 46.17
C LEU A 656 -8.33 -12.02 47.64
N PRO A 657 -7.90 -11.00 48.38
CA PRO A 657 -8.39 -10.75 49.73
C PRO A 657 -9.87 -10.41 49.64
N VAL A 658 -10.71 -11.33 50.11
CA VAL A 658 -12.15 -11.10 50.25
C VAL A 658 -12.41 -11.09 51.75
N ASP A 659 -13.23 -10.13 52.22
CA ASP A 659 -13.65 -10.09 53.61
C ASP A 659 -14.13 -11.47 54.06
N SER A 660 -13.50 -12.00 55.11
CA SER A 660 -13.67 -13.37 55.62
C SER A 660 -15.14 -13.72 55.91
N ASN A 661 -15.96 -12.72 56.24
CA ASN A 661 -17.40 -12.88 56.49
C ASN A 661 -18.26 -13.05 55.22
N ARG A 662 -17.67 -12.97 54.01
CA ARG A 662 -18.38 -13.02 52.72
C ARG A 662 -17.83 -14.02 51.72
N ALA A 663 -16.70 -14.68 52.02
CA ALA A 663 -16.09 -15.65 51.13
C ALA A 663 -16.90 -16.96 51.10
N GLY A 664 -17.79 -17.10 50.12
CA GLY A 664 -18.37 -18.41 49.81
C GLY A 664 -17.27 -19.42 49.42
N PRO A 665 -17.46 -20.73 49.64
CA PRO A 665 -16.46 -21.79 49.40
C PRO A 665 -16.02 -21.95 47.92
N GLN A 666 -16.53 -21.12 47.01
CA GLN A 666 -16.26 -21.18 45.56
C GLN A 666 -15.59 -19.93 44.99
N SER A 667 -15.05 -19.02 45.83
CA SER A 667 -14.36 -17.82 45.34
C SER A 667 -13.11 -18.19 44.53
N LEU A 668 -13.11 -17.84 43.24
CA LEU A 668 -11.94 -17.93 42.35
C LEU A 668 -11.13 -16.62 42.46
N GLY A 669 -9.80 -16.69 42.33
CA GLY A 669 -8.90 -15.53 42.31
C GLY A 669 -9.03 -14.71 41.03
N MET A 670 -10.23 -14.20 40.76
CA MET A 670 -10.61 -13.63 39.48
C MET A 670 -11.29 -12.28 39.68
N LEU A 671 -10.80 -11.29 38.93
CA LEU A 671 -11.45 -10.00 38.77
C LEU A 671 -12.21 -9.99 37.44
N ARG A 672 -13.46 -9.54 37.48
CA ARG A 672 -14.32 -9.48 36.30
C ARG A 672 -14.53 -8.03 35.93
N VAL A 673 -14.14 -7.67 34.72
CA VAL A 673 -14.25 -6.32 34.20
C VAL A 673 -15.22 -6.31 33.03
N LEU A 674 -16.29 -5.54 33.18
CA LEU A 674 -17.26 -5.30 32.13
C LEU A 674 -16.96 -3.94 31.49
N CYS A 675 -16.69 -3.93 30.19
CA CYS A 675 -16.63 -2.69 29.43
C CYS A 675 -18.00 -2.42 28.85
N SER A 676 -18.78 -1.55 29.51
CA SER A 676 -20.14 -1.19 29.08
C SER A 676 -20.41 0.29 29.34
N ALA A 677 -21.19 0.91 28.45
CA ALA A 677 -21.53 2.34 28.53
C ALA A 677 -22.51 2.68 29.67
N ASP A 678 -23.38 1.72 30.05
CA ASP A 678 -24.35 1.93 31.11
C ASP A 678 -24.06 0.96 32.27
N PRO A 679 -23.92 1.44 33.51
CA PRO A 679 -23.66 0.57 34.65
C PRO A 679 -24.81 -0.41 34.91
N PHE A 680 -24.46 -1.60 35.39
CA PHE A 680 -25.42 -2.62 35.79
C PHE A 680 -26.24 -2.20 37.01
N ARG A 681 -27.42 -2.82 37.20
CA ARG A 681 -28.06 -2.82 38.53
C ARG A 681 -27.10 -3.48 39.51
N PRO A 682 -26.92 -2.95 40.73
CA PRO A 682 -26.00 -3.52 41.70
C PRO A 682 -26.36 -5.00 41.91
N PRO A 683 -25.37 -5.90 41.86
CA PRO A 683 -25.62 -7.30 42.14
C PRO A 683 -26.21 -7.45 43.55
N THR A 684 -26.96 -8.52 43.77
CA THR A 684 -27.45 -8.83 45.11
C THR A 684 -26.26 -9.01 46.07
N LYS A 685 -26.44 -8.72 47.38
CA LYS A 685 -25.39 -8.59 48.44
C LYS A 685 -24.33 -9.72 48.56
N ARG A 686 -24.36 -10.78 47.74
CA ARG A 686 -23.53 -11.99 47.84
C ARG A 686 -22.63 -12.29 46.62
N GLU A 687 -22.58 -11.44 45.60
CA GLU A 687 -21.78 -11.73 44.41
C GLU A 687 -20.34 -11.19 44.51
N LEU A 688 -19.39 -11.92 43.88
CA LEU A 688 -17.98 -11.54 43.75
C LEU A 688 -17.83 -10.14 43.10
N PRO A 689 -16.73 -9.41 43.33
CA PRO A 689 -16.56 -8.09 42.74
C PRO A 689 -16.63 -8.15 41.22
N VAL A 690 -17.55 -7.37 40.67
CA VAL A 690 -17.64 -7.03 39.26
C VAL A 690 -17.32 -5.56 39.17
N ALA A 691 -16.37 -5.21 38.32
CA ALA A 691 -16.05 -3.82 38.05
C ALA A 691 -16.47 -3.44 36.64
N CYS A 692 -16.96 -2.22 36.48
CA CYS A 692 -17.22 -1.62 35.19
C CYS A 692 -16.02 -0.76 34.80
N LEU A 693 -15.50 -0.93 33.59
CA LEU A 693 -14.44 -0.07 33.07
C LEU A 693 -15.00 1.33 32.83
N GLN A 694 -14.46 2.32 33.54
CA GLN A 694 -14.78 3.74 33.33
C GLN A 694 -13.94 4.25 32.16
N VAL A 695 -14.47 4.03 30.95
CA VAL A 695 -13.75 4.37 29.70
C VAL A 695 -13.44 5.87 29.63
N GLU A 696 -14.34 6.74 30.09
CA GLU A 696 -14.07 8.19 30.14
C GLU A 696 -12.88 8.52 31.05
N ALA A 697 -12.81 7.92 32.25
CA ALA A 697 -11.70 8.09 33.17
C ALA A 697 -10.39 7.53 32.58
N LEU A 698 -10.47 6.41 31.85
CA LEU A 698 -9.35 5.82 31.12
C LEU A 698 -8.79 6.79 30.08
N MET A 699 -9.69 7.40 29.29
CA MET A 699 -9.35 8.33 28.21
C MET A 699 -8.82 9.67 28.72
N GLN A 700 -9.37 10.19 29.83
CA GLN A 700 -8.91 11.46 30.42
C GLN A 700 -7.48 11.38 30.96
N ARG A 701 -6.98 10.17 31.25
CA ARG A 701 -5.68 9.97 31.89
C ARG A 701 -4.55 9.58 30.94
N SER A 702 -4.86 9.15 29.73
CA SER A 702 -3.82 8.75 28.77
C SER A 702 -3.67 9.78 27.66
N HIS A 703 -2.66 10.64 27.76
CA HIS A 703 -2.20 11.45 26.63
C HIS A 703 -1.21 10.70 25.72
N GLU A 704 -0.81 9.50 26.10
CA GLU A 704 0.15 8.72 25.33
C GLU A 704 -0.49 8.05 24.10
N PRO A 705 0.22 8.02 22.96
CA PRO A 705 -0.29 7.42 21.74
C PRO A 705 -0.56 5.93 21.91
N GLU A 706 -1.59 5.45 21.23
CA GLU A 706 -2.04 4.05 21.31
C GLU A 706 -0.94 3.04 21.02
N LEU A 707 -0.08 3.35 20.05
CA LEU A 707 1.06 2.57 19.65
C LEU A 707 2.30 3.40 19.89
N ASP A 708 3.29 2.80 20.53
CA ASP A 708 4.64 3.36 20.60
C ASP A 708 5.38 3.01 19.31
N VAL A 709 6.01 4.00 18.67
CA VAL A 709 6.84 3.80 17.47
C VAL A 709 7.98 2.81 17.73
N SER A 710 8.39 2.66 19.00
CA SER A 710 9.37 1.65 19.42
C SER A 710 8.88 0.21 19.14
N CYS A 711 7.58 -0.05 19.09
CA CYS A 711 7.01 -1.34 18.67
C CYS A 711 7.38 -1.67 17.22
N LEU A 712 7.24 -0.69 16.30
CA LEU A 712 7.68 -0.85 14.91
C LEU A 712 9.20 -1.06 14.83
N HIS A 713 9.97 -0.34 15.65
CA HIS A 713 11.42 -0.54 15.71
C HIS A 713 11.80 -1.94 16.24
N ARG A 714 11.06 -2.50 17.21
CA ARG A 714 11.27 -3.85 17.75
C ARG A 714 10.93 -4.94 16.72
N ALA A 715 9.76 -4.86 16.09
CA ALA A 715 9.37 -5.79 15.02
C ALA A 715 10.44 -5.83 13.91
N ARG A 716 10.92 -4.65 13.51
CA ARG A 716 12.03 -4.51 12.56
C ARG A 716 13.35 -5.10 13.07
N ARG A 717 13.73 -4.86 14.33
CA ARG A 717 14.96 -5.44 14.92
C ARG A 717 14.92 -6.96 14.89
N LYS A 718 13.75 -7.55 15.17
CA LYS A 718 13.55 -9.00 15.08
C LYS A 718 13.72 -9.49 13.65
N GLN A 719 13.07 -8.85 12.67
CA GLN A 719 13.23 -9.19 11.24
C GLN A 719 14.70 -9.08 10.80
N ARG A 720 15.42 -8.04 11.24
CA ARG A 720 16.84 -7.88 10.97
C ARG A 720 17.68 -9.02 11.57
N HIS A 721 17.41 -9.38 12.82
CA HIS A 721 18.14 -10.46 13.49
C HIS A 721 17.91 -11.80 12.80
N GLU A 722 16.66 -12.11 12.42
CA GLU A 722 16.33 -13.31 11.65
C GLU A 722 17.09 -13.35 10.31
N LEU A 723 17.19 -12.22 9.60
CA LEU A 723 17.96 -12.12 8.36
C LEU A 723 19.49 -12.24 8.56
N GLU A 724 20.01 -11.75 9.69
CA GLU A 724 21.44 -11.88 10.03
C GLU A 724 21.81 -13.31 10.44
N VAL A 725 20.92 -14.01 11.16
CA VAL A 725 21.14 -15.39 11.63
C VAL A 725 21.04 -16.42 10.49
N VAL A 726 20.13 -16.22 9.54
CA VAL A 726 19.97 -17.13 8.37
C VAL A 726 21.15 -17.04 7.39
N ASN A 727 21.99 -16.01 7.50
CA ASN A 727 23.12 -15.74 6.59
C ASN A 727 24.51 -15.98 7.21
N VAL A 728 24.59 -16.74 8.31
CA VAL A 728 25.87 -17.27 8.83
C VAL A 728 26.02 -18.72 8.36
N PRO A 729 27.01 -19.04 7.50
CA PRO A 729 27.33 -20.42 7.14
C PRO A 729 27.72 -21.28 8.35
#